data_AF-A0ABD1DB90-F1
#
_entry.id   AF-A0ABD1DB90-F1
#
_cell.length_a   1.000
_cell.length_b   1.000
_cell.length_c   1.000
_cell.angle_alpha   90.00
_cell.angle_beta   90.00
_cell.angle_gamma   90.00
#
_symmetry.space_group_name_H-M   'P 1'
#
loop_
_entity.id
_entity.type
_entity.pdbx_description
1 polymer ?
#
loop_
_entity_poly.entity_id
_entity_poly.type
_entity_poly.pdbx_seq_one_letter_code
_entity_poly.pdbx_strand_id
1 'polypeptide(L)'
;MSEPIRVVVTGAAGQIAYSLLYMIAKGDVFGPNQKLILHLLDIPPMMGVLEGVVMELADCALPLLAGVVPTADPAVGFKDVSAAFLVGAMPRKQGMERKDLLSANVKIFKVQGEALNNVAKKDVKVLVVGNPANTNALICSHYAPSIPKENFTAMTRLDQNRAQAQLAARLSVGIDRVRNVIIWGNHSSTQYPDAKNATVDGKSVVEAIANNDYLNAEFVETVQKRGAAVINARKMSSAMSAAKAASDHMRDWFAGTKDGEFVSMGVVSDGSYGTPKDIVFSFPVQIKDGKWTIKQGLAVDDFARGKLDATAAELLEEKEEAMAVVNRLSRKCLTVSTIGIARGRVDTPIVTRDVAVPVDILVRLIAVRVVTVAKDVEVGNIPRVVATVMAAEIVTGNGEEAAVAVGKVVEVAMSEVAVEDVVVHMATHYEPEERMPRPSMEQPDRRSNYTYRVDFSPQCASSRLMQGLINEHKKIFGGFLFDGTQLFMVNKLRSDQLTLQSRHERTGDVYQLRIIHTGSVDMTNETGIQVLNLILRRAMAGLNLQLVGRNLFDAAAKIAIREYQIELWPGYITSIRQHERDILVCCEIAHKTMRMQTCYDILRDCQKHDRNYKDSFKRAVLGVVVLTGYNNKTYTINDVTFDTTPESTFDTKAGKTSFVEYYKQKYNIRIRDPHQPMLLSRAKKRDLRAGGSELMALVPELCQMTGLTDQMRSDFRMMRAMADHTRLNPDRRIERLETFNKRLQTSPESMEVFKTWQMELDRRLVEVPGRLLPQEMIFFSTTANGVQAGEQADWTAHFRNNPMFATVRLNRWYLIVPNRATREANDFLGCMIQAARGMRFEISNCEIVTIPDDNPGTYVRTLDNILNKDPQLIMCVVTNNKADRYTAIKKKCCVDRAIPTQVMVQKTITPKGGNVRTLMSVATKVVIQMNCKLGGVPWKVKIPLNGLMTIGFDVCHDAKDKSKSFGAMVATLDHDNKGTPKFFSTVSQHTHGEEISNYLPINTVKALNEYRKEFGELPKRIIFYRDGVGEGQLHYIYEHEVKSIVDKLNQIYKSAGIDQDVLLTFFIMLSYKQCHLYYNWSGTTRVPAVCQYAHKLSFLVAQFLHQAPSNLLEKKLFFL
;
A
#
# COMPACT_ATOMS: atom_id res chain seq x y z
N MET A 1 -8.17 20.87 50.24
CA MET A 1 -7.55 19.75 49.49
C MET A 1 -6.47 20.33 48.60
N SER A 2 -5.39 19.59 48.30
CA SER A 2 -4.45 20.01 47.25
C SER A 2 -5.10 19.99 45.87
N GLU A 3 -4.64 20.86 44.97
CA GLU A 3 -5.04 20.83 43.56
C GLU A 3 -4.57 19.51 42.91
N PRO A 4 -5.38 18.84 42.08
CA PRO A 4 -4.92 17.65 41.35
C PRO A 4 -3.78 17.97 40.38
N ILE A 5 -2.65 17.25 40.49
CA ILE A 5 -1.52 17.44 39.58
C ILE A 5 -1.86 16.87 38.19
N ARG A 6 -1.67 17.67 37.14
CA ARG A 6 -1.88 17.25 35.75
C ARG A 6 -0.62 16.56 35.23
N VAL A 7 -0.77 15.33 34.76
CA VAL A 7 0.33 14.45 34.37
C VAL A 7 0.05 13.89 32.98
N VAL A 8 0.92 14.20 32.00
CA VAL A 8 0.80 13.64 30.65
C VAL A 8 1.65 12.38 30.47
N VAL A 9 1.09 11.38 29.79
CA VAL A 9 1.82 10.21 29.30
C VAL A 9 1.58 10.11 27.79
N THR A 10 2.66 10.10 27.00
CA THR A 10 2.58 9.97 25.53
C THR A 10 2.80 8.54 25.09
N GLY A 11 2.15 8.09 24.01
CA GLY A 11 2.10 6.66 23.66
C GLY A 11 1.35 5.85 24.71
N ALA A 12 0.27 6.42 25.27
CA ALA A 12 -0.43 5.93 26.43
C ALA A 12 -1.08 4.54 26.27
N ALA A 13 -1.39 4.11 25.04
CA ALA A 13 -1.86 2.75 24.74
C ALA A 13 -0.70 1.72 24.63
N GLY A 14 0.55 2.17 24.72
CA GLY A 14 1.75 1.34 24.68
C GLY A 14 2.01 0.59 25.99
N GLN A 15 2.58 -0.62 25.90
CA GLN A 15 2.80 -1.53 27.04
C GLN A 15 3.62 -0.95 28.21
N ILE A 16 4.57 -0.03 27.93
CA ILE A 16 5.31 0.69 28.98
C ILE A 16 4.39 1.66 29.71
N ALA A 17 3.61 2.46 28.97
CA ALA A 17 2.65 3.41 29.55
C ALA A 17 1.58 2.67 30.34
N TYR A 18 0.96 1.63 29.77
CA TYR A 18 0.01 0.75 30.47
C TYR A 18 0.54 0.26 31.84
N SER A 19 1.80 -0.20 31.89
CA SER A 19 2.45 -0.63 33.14
C SER A 19 2.75 0.53 34.12
N LEU A 20 2.92 1.75 33.62
CA LEU A 20 3.28 2.96 34.38
C LEU A 20 2.05 3.68 34.93
N LEU A 21 0.95 3.70 34.18
CA LEU A 21 -0.26 4.45 34.50
C LEU A 21 -0.89 4.02 35.83
N TYR A 22 -0.90 2.71 36.12
CA TYR A 22 -1.31 2.18 37.42
C TYR A 22 -0.41 2.69 38.56
N MET A 23 0.92 2.69 38.39
CA MET A 23 1.86 3.16 39.42
C MET A 23 1.69 4.67 39.69
N ILE A 24 1.49 5.47 38.64
CA ILE A 24 1.17 6.90 38.76
C ILE A 24 -0.14 7.07 39.54
N ALA A 25 -1.24 6.49 39.05
CA ALA A 25 -2.59 6.69 39.59
C ALA A 25 -2.80 6.10 41.00
N LYS A 26 -1.97 5.13 41.40
CA LYS A 26 -1.89 4.60 42.77
C LYS A 26 -1.16 5.53 43.76
N GLY A 27 -0.33 6.46 43.26
CA GLY A 27 0.46 7.38 44.08
C GLY A 27 1.92 6.99 44.29
N ASP A 28 2.44 5.96 43.60
CA ASP A 28 3.84 5.51 43.73
C ASP A 28 4.86 6.60 43.28
N VAL A 29 4.39 7.62 42.55
CA VAL A 29 5.18 8.77 42.05
C VAL A 29 5.00 10.03 42.91
N PHE A 30 3.76 10.46 43.16
CA PHE A 30 3.46 11.76 43.77
C PHE A 30 3.10 11.67 45.27
N GLY A 31 3.17 10.47 45.85
CA GLY A 31 2.84 10.20 47.24
C GLY A 31 1.36 9.86 47.46
N PRO A 32 1.02 9.21 48.59
CA PRO A 32 -0.28 8.57 48.82
C PRO A 32 -1.46 9.53 49.04
N ASN A 33 -1.21 10.84 49.09
CA ASN A 33 -2.21 11.88 49.37
C ASN A 33 -2.44 12.85 48.19
N GLN A 34 -1.63 12.77 47.13
CA GLN A 34 -1.69 13.73 46.03
C GLN A 34 -2.63 13.25 44.92
N LYS A 35 -3.77 13.91 44.78
CA LYS A 35 -4.70 13.68 43.66
C LYS A 35 -4.06 14.09 42.32
N LEU A 36 -4.45 13.45 41.23
CA LEU A 36 -3.90 13.71 39.90
C LEU A 36 -4.93 13.52 38.79
N ILE A 37 -4.67 14.16 37.64
CA ILE A 37 -5.43 14.01 36.40
C ILE A 37 -4.46 13.49 35.33
N LEU A 38 -4.77 12.31 34.78
CA LEU A 38 -3.99 11.70 33.71
C LEU A 38 -4.40 12.25 32.35
N HIS A 39 -3.52 13.01 31.70
CA HIS A 39 -3.65 13.35 30.28
C HIS A 39 -2.99 12.24 29.45
N LEU A 40 -3.77 11.53 28.64
CA LEU A 40 -3.30 10.37 27.89
C LEU A 40 -3.24 10.73 26.40
N LEU A 41 -2.03 10.89 25.87
CA LEU A 41 -1.80 11.25 24.48
C LEU A 41 -1.33 10.04 23.68
N ASP A 42 -2.00 9.72 22.58
CA ASP A 42 -1.53 8.73 21.60
C ASP A 42 -1.84 9.18 20.16
N ILE A 43 -1.46 8.40 19.16
CA ILE A 43 -1.80 8.71 17.76
C ILE A 43 -3.25 8.30 17.43
N PRO A 44 -3.93 8.95 16.46
CA PRO A 44 -5.34 8.65 16.13
C PRO A 44 -5.66 7.15 15.92
N PRO A 45 -4.82 6.34 15.24
CA PRO A 45 -5.07 4.89 15.09
C PRO A 45 -5.06 4.08 16.40
N MET A 46 -4.49 4.62 17.48
CA MET A 46 -4.40 3.96 18.79
C MET A 46 -5.55 4.33 19.73
N MET A 47 -6.41 5.31 19.38
CA MET A 47 -7.45 5.82 20.29
C MET A 47 -8.43 4.73 20.78
N GLY A 48 -8.83 3.79 19.92
CA GLY A 48 -9.69 2.67 20.34
C GLY A 48 -9.00 1.66 21.28
N VAL A 49 -7.66 1.61 21.30
CA VAL A 49 -6.89 0.87 22.32
C VAL A 49 -6.77 1.70 23.59
N LEU A 50 -6.60 3.02 23.44
CA LEU A 50 -6.51 3.95 24.56
C LEU A 50 -7.80 4.01 25.38
N GLU A 51 -8.97 3.96 24.72
CA GLU A 51 -10.27 3.82 25.39
C GLU A 51 -10.31 2.60 26.33
N GLY A 52 -9.73 1.47 25.93
CA GLY A 52 -9.60 0.29 26.79
C GLY A 52 -8.74 0.55 28.03
N VAL A 53 -7.63 1.29 27.89
CA VAL A 53 -6.79 1.71 29.03
C VAL A 53 -7.55 2.67 29.95
N VAL A 54 -8.42 3.53 29.42
CA VAL A 54 -9.28 4.41 30.24
C VAL A 54 -10.32 3.60 31.01
N MET A 55 -10.92 2.56 30.40
CA MET A 55 -11.84 1.65 31.09
C MET A 55 -11.15 0.92 32.25
N GLU A 56 -9.98 0.30 32.01
CA GLU A 56 -9.25 -0.40 33.07
C GLU A 56 -8.77 0.54 34.20
N LEU A 57 -8.40 1.79 33.89
CA LEU A 57 -8.05 2.79 34.91
C LEU A 57 -9.25 3.19 35.78
N ALA A 58 -10.47 3.21 35.23
CA ALA A 58 -11.69 3.43 35.99
C ALA A 58 -12.06 2.20 36.84
N ASP A 59 -11.98 0.99 36.27
CA ASP A 59 -12.26 -0.28 36.96
C ASP A 59 -11.26 -0.57 38.09
N CYS A 60 -10.04 -0.03 38.03
CA CYS A 60 -9.07 -0.05 39.13
C CYS A 60 -9.48 0.78 40.37
N ALA A 61 -10.53 1.62 40.28
CA ALA A 61 -11.12 2.38 41.38
C ALA A 61 -10.12 3.21 42.24
N LEU A 62 -9.09 3.78 41.61
CA LEU A 62 -7.94 4.39 42.29
C LEU A 62 -8.28 5.76 42.93
N PRO A 63 -8.28 5.93 44.27
CA PRO A 63 -8.82 7.13 44.92
C PRO A 63 -8.08 8.45 44.67
N LEU A 64 -6.85 8.39 44.14
CA LEU A 64 -6.05 9.57 43.76
C LEU A 64 -6.31 10.02 42.33
N LEU A 65 -6.91 9.17 41.48
CA LEU A 65 -7.20 9.49 40.08
C LEU A 65 -8.47 10.35 39.98
N ALA A 66 -8.28 11.67 40.00
CA ALA A 66 -9.38 12.64 39.95
C ALA A 66 -9.97 12.81 38.53
N GLY A 67 -9.33 12.30 37.50
CA GLY A 67 -9.84 12.28 36.13
C GLY A 67 -8.84 11.74 35.11
N VAL A 68 -9.34 11.37 33.93
CA VAL A 68 -8.55 10.92 32.77
C VAL A 68 -9.00 11.71 31.54
N VAL A 69 -8.04 12.19 30.74
CA VAL A 69 -8.24 12.96 29.51
C VAL A 69 -7.56 12.23 28.36
N PRO A 70 -8.23 11.26 27.69
CA PRO A 70 -7.71 10.62 26.49
C PRO A 70 -7.80 11.57 25.29
N THR A 71 -6.75 11.67 24.49
CA THR A 71 -6.70 12.55 23.32
C THR A 71 -5.67 12.10 22.29
N ALA A 72 -5.89 12.49 21.03
CA ALA A 72 -4.87 12.45 19.97
C ALA A 72 -4.28 13.84 19.64
N ASP A 73 -4.79 14.91 20.27
CA ASP A 73 -4.29 16.27 20.10
C ASP A 73 -3.25 16.61 21.20
N PRO A 74 -1.99 16.92 20.82
CA PRO A 74 -0.97 17.40 21.75
C PRO A 74 -1.38 18.67 22.51
N ALA A 75 -2.16 19.59 21.94
CA ALA A 75 -2.57 20.81 22.62
C ALA A 75 -3.54 20.55 23.79
N VAL A 76 -4.34 19.48 23.72
CA VAL A 76 -5.11 18.96 24.87
C VAL A 76 -4.23 18.12 25.79
N GLY A 77 -3.36 17.28 25.22
CA GLY A 77 -2.50 16.36 25.97
C GLY A 77 -1.53 17.07 26.93
N PHE A 78 -0.92 18.17 26.48
CA PHE A 78 0.07 18.93 27.25
C PHE A 78 -0.53 20.11 28.05
N LYS A 79 -1.85 20.31 28.05
CA LYS A 79 -2.47 21.47 28.70
C LYS A 79 -2.33 21.47 30.22
N ASP A 80 -1.75 22.55 30.75
CA ASP A 80 -1.58 22.85 32.17
C ASP A 80 -0.81 21.77 32.97
N VAL A 81 -0.06 20.89 32.29
CA VAL A 81 0.64 19.75 32.92
C VAL A 81 1.84 20.20 33.75
N SER A 82 2.09 19.51 34.87
CA SER A 82 3.22 19.73 35.78
C SER A 82 4.25 18.59 35.75
N ALA A 83 3.89 17.44 35.18
CA ALA A 83 4.81 16.34 34.89
C ALA A 83 4.47 15.71 33.52
N ALA A 84 5.49 15.29 32.78
CA ALA A 84 5.35 14.70 31.45
C ALA A 84 6.25 13.46 31.29
N PHE A 85 5.63 12.33 30.95
CA PHE A 85 6.31 11.07 30.62
C PHE A 85 6.26 10.84 29.11
N LEU A 86 7.34 11.16 28.41
CA LEU A 86 7.42 11.04 26.95
C LEU A 86 7.87 9.61 26.57
N VAL A 87 6.92 8.68 26.63
CA VAL A 87 7.12 7.25 26.29
C VAL A 87 6.90 7.00 24.79
N GLY A 88 6.03 7.79 24.15
CA GLY A 88 5.69 7.71 22.73
C GLY A 88 6.81 8.22 21.82
N ALA A 89 7.65 7.30 21.37
CA ALA A 89 8.66 7.48 20.32
C ALA A 89 8.57 6.34 19.28
N MET A 90 9.11 6.56 18.09
CA MET A 90 9.20 5.54 17.05
C MET A 90 10.20 4.45 17.48
N PRO A 91 9.81 3.16 17.58
CA PRO A 91 10.75 2.08 17.83
C PRO A 91 11.57 1.77 16.58
N ARG A 92 12.86 1.42 16.76
CA ARG A 92 13.72 0.99 15.65
C ARG A 92 13.18 -0.29 15.02
N LYS A 93 12.76 -0.21 13.75
CA LYS A 93 12.30 -1.36 12.96
C LYS A 93 13.51 -2.11 12.36
N GLN A 94 13.33 -3.38 12.01
CA GLN A 94 14.32 -4.13 11.25
C GLN A 94 14.57 -3.46 9.89
N GLY A 95 15.84 -3.22 9.53
CA GLY A 95 16.22 -2.48 8.32
C GLY A 95 16.23 -0.95 8.45
N MET A 96 15.92 -0.38 9.63
CA MET A 96 15.98 1.07 9.87
C MET A 96 17.38 1.50 10.33
N GLU A 97 17.98 2.51 9.69
CA GLU A 97 19.26 3.08 10.13
C GLU A 97 19.11 4.03 11.32
N ARG A 98 20.22 4.31 12.01
CA ARG A 98 20.24 5.22 13.19
C ARG A 98 19.70 6.61 12.82
N LYS A 99 20.11 7.11 11.65
CA LYS A 99 19.70 8.39 11.08
C LYS A 99 18.20 8.48 10.81
N ASP A 100 17.56 7.39 10.40
CA ASP A 100 16.12 7.35 10.08
C ASP A 100 15.28 7.36 11.36
N LEU A 101 15.73 6.63 12.38
CA LEU A 101 15.16 6.64 13.72
C LEU A 101 15.22 8.05 14.32
N LEU A 102 16.38 8.72 14.23
CA LEU A 102 16.54 10.11 14.66
C LEU A 102 15.65 11.06 13.83
N SER A 103 15.61 10.94 12.51
CA SER A 103 14.78 11.75 11.61
C SER A 103 13.27 11.60 11.87
N ALA A 104 12.81 10.41 12.25
CA ALA A 104 11.44 10.16 12.66
C ALA A 104 11.14 10.77 14.04
N ASN A 105 12.00 10.52 15.03
CA ASN A 105 11.80 11.01 16.39
C ASN A 105 11.95 12.54 16.50
N VAL A 106 12.83 13.19 15.74
CA VAL A 106 12.94 14.65 15.71
C VAL A 106 11.60 15.31 15.36
N LYS A 107 10.78 14.71 14.49
CA LYS A 107 9.43 15.22 14.19
C LYS A 107 8.46 15.04 15.36
N ILE A 108 8.54 13.90 16.05
CA ILE A 108 7.68 13.57 17.20
C ILE A 108 8.00 14.51 18.38
N PHE A 109 9.29 14.62 18.74
CA PHE A 109 9.74 15.47 19.84
C PHE A 109 9.74 16.96 19.51
N LYS A 110 9.74 17.33 18.21
CA LYS A 110 9.34 18.68 17.78
C LYS A 110 7.91 18.99 18.22
N VAL A 111 6.93 18.19 17.79
CA VAL A 111 5.50 18.47 18.08
C VAL A 111 5.21 18.39 19.59
N GLN A 112 5.81 17.44 20.31
CA GLN A 112 5.69 17.36 21.78
C GLN A 112 6.37 18.56 22.47
N GLY A 113 7.52 19.02 21.97
CA GLY A 113 8.23 20.22 22.47
C GLY A 113 7.45 21.51 22.23
N GLU A 114 6.93 21.73 21.02
CA GLU A 114 6.09 22.89 20.68
C GLU A 114 4.79 22.91 21.51
N ALA A 115 4.18 21.75 21.75
CA ALA A 115 3.01 21.67 22.63
C ALA A 115 3.34 21.98 24.10
N LEU A 116 4.41 21.39 24.66
CA LEU A 116 4.93 21.75 25.99
C LEU A 116 5.21 23.27 26.09
N ASN A 117 5.88 23.83 25.08
CA ASN A 117 6.20 25.25 25.00
C ASN A 117 4.97 26.16 25.07
N ASN A 118 3.86 25.73 24.49
CA ASN A 118 2.70 26.59 24.28
C ASN A 118 1.64 26.42 25.38
N VAL A 119 1.41 25.21 25.89
CA VAL A 119 0.28 24.91 26.80
C VAL A 119 0.65 24.28 28.15
N ALA A 120 1.90 23.86 28.39
CA ALA A 120 2.31 23.32 29.70
C ALA A 120 2.79 24.41 30.66
N LYS A 121 2.78 24.12 31.97
CA LYS A 121 3.35 25.00 33.00
C LYS A 121 4.88 25.12 32.79
N LYS A 122 5.47 26.28 33.11
CA LYS A 122 6.91 26.53 32.82
C LYS A 122 7.87 25.81 33.76
N ASP A 123 7.35 25.30 34.87
CA ASP A 123 8.01 24.43 35.85
C ASP A 123 7.73 22.93 35.62
N VAL A 124 7.10 22.54 34.50
CA VAL A 124 6.81 21.14 34.15
C VAL A 124 8.08 20.27 34.18
N LYS A 125 8.04 19.13 34.86
CA LYS A 125 9.14 18.15 34.85
C LYS A 125 8.95 17.14 33.71
N VAL A 126 9.88 17.11 32.75
CA VAL A 126 9.78 16.28 31.53
C VAL A 126 10.80 15.13 31.58
N LEU A 127 10.30 13.90 31.48
CA LEU A 127 11.07 12.67 31.45
C LEU A 127 10.86 11.93 30.12
N VAL A 128 11.92 11.82 29.33
CA VAL A 128 11.93 11.05 28.08
C VAL A 128 12.30 9.59 28.35
N VAL A 129 11.41 8.70 27.91
CA VAL A 129 11.53 7.24 28.00
C VAL A 129 11.65 6.61 26.61
N GLY A 130 11.08 7.26 25.59
CA GLY A 130 11.13 6.80 24.20
C GLY A 130 12.52 6.98 23.56
N ASN A 131 13.08 5.92 22.97
CA ASN A 131 14.48 5.88 22.53
C ASN A 131 14.75 6.48 21.14
N PRO A 132 15.96 7.06 20.90
CA PRO A 132 17.08 7.22 21.84
C PRO A 132 16.83 8.36 22.86
N ALA A 133 16.74 8.02 24.14
CA ALA A 133 16.11 8.90 25.13
C ALA A 133 16.87 10.22 25.38
N ASN A 134 18.20 10.15 25.47
CA ASN A 134 19.06 11.32 25.66
C ASN A 134 18.89 12.35 24.53
N THR A 135 19.07 11.92 23.28
CA THR A 135 18.97 12.78 22.10
C THR A 135 17.54 13.28 21.89
N ASN A 136 16.53 12.46 22.17
CA ASN A 136 15.13 12.87 22.13
C ASN A 136 14.80 13.96 23.19
N ALA A 137 15.36 13.88 24.39
CA ALA A 137 15.23 14.91 25.42
C ALA A 137 15.88 16.24 25.00
N LEU A 138 17.08 16.18 24.40
CA LEU A 138 17.76 17.36 23.84
C LEU A 138 16.88 18.05 22.80
N ILE A 139 16.33 17.30 21.84
CA ILE A 139 15.47 17.85 20.77
C ILE A 139 14.16 18.40 21.33
N CYS A 140 13.56 17.75 22.33
CA CYS A 140 12.35 18.25 22.98
C CYS A 140 12.60 19.60 23.66
N SER A 141 13.73 19.74 24.39
CA SER A 141 14.13 21.01 25.02
C SER A 141 14.40 22.12 23.98
N HIS A 142 14.95 21.78 22.82
CA HIS A 142 15.25 22.75 21.75
C HIS A 142 13.97 23.39 21.17
N TYR A 143 12.88 22.63 21.07
CA TYR A 143 11.57 23.13 20.63
C TYR A 143 10.71 23.70 21.78
N ALA A 144 11.23 23.73 23.01
CA ALA A 144 10.54 24.23 24.19
C ALA A 144 11.29 25.33 24.98
N PRO A 145 11.76 26.42 24.31
CA PRO A 145 12.61 27.44 24.92
C PRO A 145 11.98 28.25 26.06
N SER A 146 10.66 28.17 26.27
CA SER A 146 10.00 28.79 27.45
C SER A 146 10.06 27.95 28.74
N ILE A 147 10.61 26.72 28.67
CA ILE A 147 10.80 25.82 29.81
C ILE A 147 12.33 25.67 30.03
N PRO A 148 12.84 25.73 31.29
CA PRO A 148 14.28 25.62 31.56
C PRO A 148 14.87 24.29 31.05
N LYS A 149 16.15 24.30 30.61
CA LYS A 149 16.80 23.07 30.09
C LYS A 149 16.90 21.98 31.15
N GLU A 150 17.05 22.35 32.41
CA GLU A 150 17.11 21.44 33.55
C GLU A 150 15.79 20.67 33.81
N ASN A 151 14.69 21.13 33.21
CA ASN A 151 13.40 20.46 33.27
C ASN A 151 13.23 19.35 32.20
N PHE A 152 14.22 19.10 31.35
CA PHE A 152 14.23 18.01 30.37
C PHE A 152 15.26 16.93 30.73
N THR A 153 14.78 15.69 30.88
CA THR A 153 15.60 14.56 31.35
C THR A 153 15.38 13.29 30.52
N ALA A 154 16.33 12.36 30.58
CA ALA A 154 16.28 11.06 29.92
C ALA A 154 16.41 9.89 30.93
N MET A 155 15.69 8.80 30.67
CA MET A 155 15.55 7.69 31.60
C MET A 155 16.69 6.65 31.51
N THR A 156 17.80 6.89 32.20
CA THR A 156 18.85 5.87 32.48
C THR A 156 18.64 5.10 33.78
N ARG A 157 17.65 5.51 34.61
CA ARG A 157 17.30 4.85 35.89
C ARG A 157 16.95 3.37 35.74
N LEU A 158 16.52 2.94 34.56
CA LEU A 158 16.26 1.53 34.24
C LEU A 158 17.51 0.67 34.39
N ASP A 159 18.65 1.18 33.96
CA ASP A 159 19.92 0.47 33.97
C ASP A 159 20.58 0.54 35.35
N GLN A 160 20.37 1.62 36.11
CA GLN A 160 20.72 1.65 37.54
C GLN A 160 19.95 0.57 38.31
N ASN A 161 18.63 0.48 38.11
CA ASN A 161 17.80 -0.53 38.76
C ASN A 161 18.21 -1.97 38.34
N ARG A 162 18.65 -2.18 37.10
CA ARG A 162 19.24 -3.46 36.63
C ARG A 162 20.58 -3.75 37.31
N ALA A 163 21.47 -2.77 37.37
CA ALA A 163 22.81 -2.87 37.95
C ALA A 163 22.75 -3.18 39.45
N GLN A 164 21.95 -2.41 40.20
CA GLN A 164 21.66 -2.64 41.62
C GLN A 164 21.15 -4.07 41.87
N ALA A 165 20.29 -4.60 40.99
CA ALA A 165 19.79 -5.96 41.08
C ALA A 165 20.83 -7.05 40.73
N GLN A 166 21.80 -6.78 39.84
CA GLN A 166 22.90 -7.73 39.63
C GLN A 166 23.86 -7.74 40.83
N LEU A 167 24.20 -6.57 41.39
CA LEU A 167 25.07 -6.46 42.57
C LEU A 167 24.45 -7.11 43.81
N ALA A 168 23.16 -6.85 44.09
CA ALA A 168 22.44 -7.46 45.20
C ALA A 168 22.38 -8.99 45.08
N ALA A 169 22.11 -9.51 43.88
CA ALA A 169 22.12 -10.94 43.62
C ALA A 169 23.53 -11.56 43.74
N ARG A 170 24.57 -10.87 43.24
CA ARG A 170 25.97 -11.31 43.32
C ARG A 170 26.47 -11.41 44.77
N LEU A 171 26.00 -10.51 45.63
CA LEU A 171 26.31 -10.44 47.07
C LEU A 171 25.33 -11.24 47.95
N SER A 172 24.26 -11.81 47.38
CA SER A 172 23.17 -12.49 48.13
C SER A 172 22.51 -11.63 49.22
N VAL A 173 22.34 -10.32 48.96
CA VAL A 173 21.72 -9.35 49.89
C VAL A 173 20.39 -8.81 49.36
N GLY A 174 19.62 -8.16 50.24
CA GLY A 174 18.44 -7.38 49.86
C GLY A 174 18.77 -6.21 48.94
N ILE A 175 17.91 -5.95 47.96
CA ILE A 175 18.06 -4.86 46.97
C ILE A 175 18.17 -3.48 47.65
N ASP A 176 17.52 -3.33 48.80
CA ASP A 176 17.51 -2.16 49.67
C ASP A 176 18.86 -1.87 50.34
N ARG A 177 19.74 -2.87 50.46
CA ARG A 177 21.09 -2.71 51.05
C ARG A 177 22.09 -2.11 50.08
N VAL A 178 21.88 -2.27 48.77
CA VAL A 178 22.75 -1.74 47.72
C VAL A 178 22.33 -0.30 47.35
N ARG A 179 23.28 0.63 47.38
CA ARG A 179 23.07 2.08 47.16
C ARG A 179 24.13 2.64 46.22
N ASN A 180 23.89 3.86 45.70
CA ASN A 180 24.88 4.68 44.99
C ASN A 180 25.54 4.02 43.75
N VAL A 181 24.82 3.11 43.09
CA VAL A 181 25.18 2.57 41.77
C VAL A 181 24.94 3.63 40.70
N ILE A 182 25.88 3.81 39.76
CA ILE A 182 25.83 4.87 38.76
C ILE A 182 25.71 4.28 37.36
N ILE A 183 24.92 4.93 36.49
CA ILE A 183 24.98 4.77 35.04
C ILE A 183 25.49 6.09 34.44
N TRP A 184 26.64 6.04 33.79
CA TRP A 184 27.19 7.17 33.05
C TRP A 184 26.82 7.09 31.55
N GLY A 185 26.55 8.23 30.90
CA GLY A 185 26.44 8.32 29.44
C GLY A 185 25.06 8.26 28.80
N ASN A 186 25.00 7.64 27.61
CA ASN A 186 23.79 7.46 26.80
C ASN A 186 22.94 6.30 27.32
N HIS A 187 21.61 6.30 27.12
CA HIS A 187 20.79 5.09 27.29
C HIS A 187 20.93 4.15 26.06
N SER A 188 22.12 3.60 25.87
CA SER A 188 22.50 2.76 24.72
C SER A 188 23.43 1.60 25.12
N SER A 189 24.01 0.89 24.16
CA SER A 189 25.09 -0.08 24.41
C SER A 189 26.43 0.56 24.80
N THR A 190 26.59 1.88 24.72
CA THR A 190 27.80 2.57 25.20
C THR A 190 27.73 2.96 26.68
N GLN A 191 26.56 2.85 27.32
CA GLN A 191 26.37 3.20 28.74
C GLN A 191 27.39 2.50 29.64
N TYR A 192 27.86 3.19 30.68
CA TYR A 192 28.79 2.62 31.66
C TYR A 192 28.13 2.44 33.02
N PRO A 193 27.76 1.19 33.39
CA PRO A 193 27.37 0.82 34.74
C PRO A 193 28.59 0.79 35.65
N ASP A 194 28.61 1.67 36.64
CA ASP A 194 29.70 1.89 37.57
C ASP A 194 29.28 1.49 38.99
N ALA A 195 30.02 0.52 39.54
CA ALA A 195 29.87 0.01 40.89
C ALA A 195 30.92 0.58 41.88
N LYS A 196 31.88 1.39 41.41
CA LYS A 196 33.03 1.87 42.21
C LYS A 196 32.60 2.74 43.39
N ASN A 197 31.54 3.53 43.19
CA ASN A 197 30.94 4.40 44.21
C ASN A 197 29.71 3.76 44.88
N ALA A 198 29.37 2.52 44.51
CA ALA A 198 28.24 1.81 45.09
C ALA A 198 28.59 1.25 46.47
N THR A 199 27.62 1.25 47.38
CA THR A 199 27.78 0.72 48.73
C THR A 199 26.78 -0.37 49.04
N VAL A 200 27.17 -1.31 49.90
CA VAL A 200 26.34 -2.35 50.50
C VAL A 200 26.50 -2.28 52.01
N ASP A 201 25.40 -2.04 52.74
CA ASP A 201 25.41 -1.86 54.19
C ASP A 201 26.47 -0.84 54.69
N GLY A 202 26.66 0.23 53.91
CA GLY A 202 27.63 1.30 54.18
C GLY A 202 29.08 1.00 53.79
N LYS A 203 29.40 -0.22 53.34
CA LYS A 203 30.73 -0.64 52.86
C LYS A 203 30.83 -0.58 51.35
N SER A 204 32.04 -0.56 50.79
CA SER A 204 32.24 -0.56 49.33
C SER A 204 31.77 -1.85 48.68
N VAL A 205 31.02 -1.76 47.58
CA VAL A 205 30.65 -2.92 46.75
C VAL A 205 31.87 -3.54 46.07
N VAL A 206 32.90 -2.75 45.74
CA VAL A 206 34.16 -3.24 45.16
C VAL A 206 34.89 -4.15 46.13
N GLU A 207 35.00 -3.74 47.39
CA GLU A 207 35.60 -4.55 48.47
C GLU A 207 34.78 -5.81 48.76
N ALA A 208 33.44 -5.69 48.77
CA ALA A 208 32.54 -6.81 49.06
C ALA A 208 32.50 -7.87 47.94
N ILE A 209 32.71 -7.48 46.68
CA ILE A 209 32.77 -8.40 45.53
C ILE A 209 34.20 -8.91 45.26
N ALA A 210 35.23 -8.13 45.64
CA ALA A 210 36.66 -8.47 45.55
C ALA A 210 37.13 -8.97 44.17
N ASN A 211 36.45 -8.56 43.09
CA ASN A 211 36.71 -9.04 41.73
C ASN A 211 36.49 -7.91 40.71
N ASN A 212 37.58 -7.22 40.36
CA ASN A 212 37.54 -6.10 39.42
C ASN A 212 37.29 -6.54 37.97
N ASP A 213 37.71 -7.73 37.57
CA ASP A 213 37.49 -8.25 36.21
C ASP A 213 36.00 -8.49 35.94
N TYR A 214 35.31 -9.08 36.91
CA TYR A 214 33.85 -9.20 36.91
C TYR A 214 33.17 -7.83 36.82
N LEU A 215 33.59 -6.87 37.64
CA LEU A 215 32.99 -5.53 37.68
C LEU A 215 33.24 -4.72 36.39
N ASN A 216 34.42 -4.85 35.77
CA ASN A 216 34.80 -4.08 34.59
C ASN A 216 34.37 -4.73 33.26
N ALA A 217 34.08 -6.05 33.23
CA ALA A 217 33.63 -6.77 32.04
C ALA A 217 32.23 -7.37 32.20
N GLU A 218 32.08 -8.48 32.92
CA GLU A 218 30.85 -9.28 32.95
C GLU A 218 29.64 -8.50 33.46
N PHE A 219 29.82 -7.70 34.53
CA PHE A 219 28.80 -6.84 35.11
C PHE A 219 28.32 -5.76 34.12
N VAL A 220 29.26 -5.03 33.53
CA VAL A 220 29.01 -3.99 32.51
C VAL A 220 28.23 -4.58 31.34
N GLU A 221 28.72 -5.69 30.78
CA GLU A 221 28.09 -6.37 29.64
C GLU A 221 26.70 -6.90 30.00
N THR A 222 26.54 -7.50 31.18
CA THR A 222 25.27 -8.07 31.64
C THR A 222 24.18 -7.01 31.78
N VAL A 223 24.52 -5.82 32.30
CA VAL A 223 23.58 -4.70 32.41
C VAL A 223 23.27 -4.12 31.02
N GLN A 224 24.29 -3.84 30.20
CA GLN A 224 24.13 -3.36 28.82
C GLN A 224 23.22 -4.27 27.98
N LYS A 225 23.43 -5.59 28.04
CA LYS A 225 22.68 -6.58 27.25
C LYS A 225 21.36 -7.04 27.93
N ARG A 226 21.05 -6.60 29.15
CA ARG A 226 19.87 -7.06 29.91
C ARG A 226 18.55 -6.79 29.19
N GLY A 227 18.44 -5.68 28.46
CA GLY A 227 17.26 -5.37 27.64
C GLY A 227 17.00 -6.43 26.56
N ALA A 228 18.05 -6.81 25.83
CA ALA A 228 17.99 -7.87 24.82
C ALA A 228 17.70 -9.24 25.44
N ALA A 229 18.29 -9.56 26.59
CA ALA A 229 18.01 -10.81 27.32
C ALA A 229 16.52 -10.93 27.72
N VAL A 230 15.91 -9.86 28.23
CA VAL A 230 14.48 -9.85 28.58
C VAL A 230 13.59 -9.98 27.33
N ILE A 231 13.94 -9.35 26.21
CA ILE A 231 13.23 -9.51 24.93
C ILE A 231 13.34 -10.95 24.41
N ASN A 232 14.54 -11.54 24.45
CA ASN A 232 14.77 -12.92 24.02
C ASN A 232 13.98 -13.94 24.85
N ALA A 233 13.83 -13.71 26.16
CA ALA A 233 13.06 -14.56 27.07
C ALA A 233 11.54 -14.36 26.94
N ARG A 234 11.05 -13.12 27.03
CA ARG A 234 9.60 -12.80 27.05
C ARG A 234 8.93 -12.71 25.68
N LYS A 235 9.72 -12.63 24.60
CA LYS A 235 9.30 -12.23 23.24
C LYS A 235 8.56 -10.88 23.18
N MET A 236 8.76 -10.05 24.21
CA MET A 236 8.13 -8.74 24.43
C MET A 236 9.13 -7.80 25.11
N SER A 237 8.92 -6.49 24.98
CA SER A 237 9.78 -5.48 25.61
C SER A 237 9.81 -5.59 27.15
N SER A 238 10.83 -5.00 27.77
CA SER A 238 11.00 -4.96 29.23
C SER A 238 10.08 -3.91 29.90
N ALA A 239 8.78 -3.96 29.59
CA ALA A 239 7.81 -2.91 29.85
C ALA A 239 7.66 -2.57 31.33
N MET A 240 7.37 -3.56 32.19
CA MET A 240 7.20 -3.40 33.63
C MET A 240 8.43 -2.78 34.31
N SER A 241 9.64 -3.20 33.95
CA SER A 241 10.87 -2.62 34.51
C SER A 241 11.12 -1.19 34.04
N ALA A 242 10.78 -0.85 32.79
CA ALA A 242 10.91 0.51 32.27
C ALA A 242 9.88 1.45 32.94
N ALA A 243 8.64 1.00 33.09
CA ALA A 243 7.60 1.71 33.84
C ALA A 243 8.01 1.97 35.30
N LYS A 244 8.50 0.94 36.01
CA LYS A 244 8.99 1.08 37.38
C LYS A 244 10.16 2.06 37.48
N ALA A 245 11.09 2.04 36.52
CA ALA A 245 12.20 2.97 36.48
C ALA A 245 11.80 4.42 36.17
N ALA A 246 10.82 4.64 35.30
CA ALA A 246 10.24 5.96 35.04
C ALA A 246 9.50 6.50 36.28
N SER A 247 8.74 5.63 36.96
CA SER A 247 8.10 5.92 38.25
C SER A 247 9.13 6.27 39.32
N ASP A 248 10.21 5.50 39.45
CA ASP A 248 11.31 5.78 40.39
C ASP A 248 12.02 7.10 40.12
N HIS A 249 12.34 7.39 38.85
CA HIS A 249 12.96 8.63 38.43
C HIS A 249 12.08 9.84 38.77
N MET A 250 10.79 9.82 38.39
CA MET A 250 9.91 10.95 38.63
C MET A 250 9.56 11.11 40.11
N ARG A 251 9.40 10.01 40.87
CA ARG A 251 9.19 10.07 42.32
C ARG A 251 10.35 10.79 42.99
N ASP A 252 11.58 10.33 42.77
CA ASP A 252 12.75 10.88 43.44
C ASP A 252 12.97 12.35 43.00
N TRP A 253 12.55 12.73 41.79
CA TRP A 253 12.56 14.13 41.33
C TRP A 253 11.46 15.03 41.93
N PHE A 254 10.37 14.46 42.44
CA PHE A 254 9.34 15.21 43.20
C PHE A 254 9.53 15.18 44.72
N ALA A 255 9.98 14.06 45.28
CA ALA A 255 10.14 13.84 46.72
C ALA A 255 11.58 14.10 47.25
N GLY A 256 12.57 14.19 46.35
CA GLY A 256 13.99 14.29 46.70
C GLY A 256 14.68 12.93 46.85
N THR A 257 16.01 12.95 46.81
CA THR A 257 16.86 11.84 47.23
C THR A 257 17.19 11.98 48.72
N LYS A 258 17.39 10.86 49.42
CA LYS A 258 17.90 10.87 50.79
C LYS A 258 19.29 11.49 50.88
N ASP A 259 19.62 12.10 52.02
CA ASP A 259 20.98 12.58 52.28
C ASP A 259 22.00 11.46 52.15
N GLY A 260 23.11 11.74 51.46
CA GLY A 260 24.15 10.75 51.12
C GLY A 260 23.83 9.80 49.95
N GLU A 261 22.56 9.68 49.54
CA GLU A 261 22.18 8.89 48.35
C GLU A 261 22.22 9.74 47.06
N PHE A 262 22.48 9.10 45.91
CA PHE A 262 22.36 9.69 44.57
C PHE A 262 21.80 8.69 43.56
N VAL A 263 21.22 9.21 42.46
CA VAL A 263 20.52 8.43 41.43
C VAL A 263 20.98 8.82 40.03
N SER A 264 20.86 7.90 39.07
CA SER A 264 21.26 8.12 37.68
C SER A 264 20.15 8.78 36.87
N MET A 265 20.42 9.97 36.34
CA MET A 265 19.51 10.71 35.46
C MET A 265 20.27 11.26 34.25
N GLY A 266 19.72 11.06 33.05
CA GLY A 266 20.15 11.81 31.87
C GLY A 266 19.72 13.26 32.01
N VAL A 267 20.68 14.17 32.17
CA VAL A 267 20.45 15.61 32.36
C VAL A 267 21.33 16.44 31.42
N VAL A 268 21.03 17.73 31.26
CA VAL A 268 21.87 18.62 30.44
C VAL A 268 23.28 18.74 31.05
N SER A 269 24.29 18.46 30.24
CA SER A 269 25.70 18.47 30.63
C SER A 269 26.26 19.90 30.72
N ASP A 270 26.77 20.24 31.89
CA ASP A 270 27.43 21.51 32.23
C ASP A 270 28.96 21.48 32.03
N GLY A 271 29.55 20.31 31.75
CA GLY A 271 30.99 20.05 31.68
C GLY A 271 31.55 19.23 32.86
N SER A 272 30.71 18.84 33.83
CA SER A 272 31.08 17.97 34.95
C SER A 272 31.79 16.70 34.47
N TYR A 273 32.84 16.29 35.18
CA TYR A 273 33.67 15.12 34.81
C TYR A 273 34.31 15.20 33.40
N GLY A 274 34.39 16.37 32.78
CA GLY A 274 35.02 16.57 31.47
C GLY A 274 34.12 16.21 30.28
N THR A 275 32.82 16.05 30.49
CA THR A 275 31.87 15.78 29.40
C THR A 275 31.69 16.98 28.47
N PRO A 276 31.31 16.78 27.19
CA PRO A 276 30.89 17.88 26.31
C PRO A 276 29.68 18.62 26.88
N LYS A 277 29.58 19.94 26.64
CA LYS A 277 28.43 20.74 27.05
C LYS A 277 27.26 20.63 26.06
N ASP A 278 26.05 20.96 26.51
CA ASP A 278 24.83 20.97 25.68
C ASP A 278 24.50 19.61 25.01
N ILE A 279 24.87 18.50 25.64
CA ILE A 279 24.30 17.17 25.40
C ILE A 279 23.50 16.75 26.63
N VAL A 280 22.52 15.85 26.46
CA VAL A 280 21.89 15.16 27.60
C VAL A 280 22.73 13.92 27.90
N PHE A 281 23.34 13.87 29.08
CA PHE A 281 24.28 12.83 29.49
C PHE A 281 23.88 12.31 30.88
N SER A 282 24.03 11.01 31.14
CA SER A 282 23.67 10.43 32.43
C SER A 282 24.73 10.67 33.49
N PHE A 283 24.32 11.29 34.59
CA PHE A 283 25.16 11.57 35.75
C PHE A 283 24.52 11.00 37.03
N PRO A 284 25.32 10.73 38.07
CA PRO A 284 24.81 10.64 39.43
C PRO A 284 24.34 12.03 39.87
N VAL A 285 23.08 12.17 40.26
CA VAL A 285 22.50 13.41 40.77
C VAL A 285 21.95 13.25 42.18
N GLN A 286 22.05 14.31 42.97
CA GLN A 286 21.33 14.48 44.24
C GLN A 286 20.18 15.46 44.01
N ILE A 287 19.00 15.15 44.55
CA ILE A 287 17.77 15.90 44.34
C ILE A 287 17.25 16.43 45.66
N LYS A 288 17.05 17.75 45.73
CA LYS A 288 16.51 18.42 46.90
C LYS A 288 15.54 19.52 46.47
N ASP A 289 14.44 19.68 47.19
CA ASP A 289 13.42 20.72 46.95
C ASP A 289 12.93 20.76 45.48
N GLY A 290 12.79 19.58 44.87
CA GLY A 290 12.35 19.39 43.48
C GLY A 290 13.41 19.68 42.40
N LYS A 291 14.64 20.05 42.77
CA LYS A 291 15.76 20.35 41.87
C LYS A 291 16.84 19.28 41.96
N TRP A 292 17.38 18.85 40.82
CA TRP A 292 18.53 17.97 40.76
C TRP A 292 19.84 18.77 40.71
N THR A 293 20.93 18.16 41.16
CA THR A 293 22.30 18.68 41.07
C THR A 293 23.25 17.52 40.76
N ILE A 294 24.21 17.70 39.85
CA ILE A 294 25.22 16.66 39.57
C ILE A 294 26.09 16.46 40.81
N LYS A 295 26.22 15.21 41.26
CA LYS A 295 27.10 14.87 42.38
C LYS A 295 28.54 15.12 41.96
N GLN A 296 29.19 16.10 42.59
CA GLN A 296 30.61 16.42 42.36
C GLN A 296 31.54 15.59 43.24
N GLY A 297 32.81 15.50 42.85
CA GLY A 297 33.90 14.94 43.65
C GLY A 297 34.10 13.42 43.58
N LEU A 298 33.50 12.72 42.62
CA LEU A 298 33.68 11.26 42.44
C LEU A 298 34.98 10.95 41.67
N ALA A 299 35.66 9.86 42.04
CA ALA A 299 36.97 9.52 41.50
C ALA A 299 36.89 8.71 40.18
N VAL A 300 37.04 9.38 39.05
CA VAL A 300 37.15 8.78 37.70
C VAL A 300 38.60 8.38 37.42
N ASP A 301 38.86 7.09 37.19
CA ASP A 301 40.16 6.54 36.75
C ASP A 301 40.22 6.41 35.22
N ASP A 302 41.36 5.97 34.67
CA ASP A 302 41.59 5.85 33.22
C ASP A 302 40.63 4.89 32.51
N PHE A 303 40.18 3.83 33.20
CA PHE A 303 39.19 2.89 32.65
C PHE A 303 37.82 3.56 32.57
N ALA A 304 37.35 4.15 33.67
CA ALA A 304 36.10 4.90 33.69
C ALA A 304 36.13 6.08 32.70
N ARG A 305 37.26 6.80 32.61
CA ARG A 305 37.53 7.88 31.64
C ARG A 305 37.29 7.40 30.21
N GLY A 306 37.95 6.32 29.79
CA GLY A 306 37.77 5.76 28.44
C GLY A 306 36.34 5.32 28.14
N LYS A 307 35.55 4.91 29.15
CA LYS A 307 34.12 4.62 28.99
C LYS A 307 33.27 5.89 28.87
N LEU A 308 33.50 6.89 29.74
CA LEU A 308 32.80 8.18 29.73
C LEU A 308 33.01 8.92 28.41
N ASP A 309 34.24 8.93 27.90
CA ASP A 309 34.59 9.65 26.67
C ASP A 309 33.97 8.95 25.44
N ALA A 310 33.94 7.60 25.40
CA ALA A 310 33.32 6.84 24.31
C ALA A 310 31.79 7.03 24.23
N THR A 311 31.09 7.08 25.37
CA THR A 311 29.64 7.34 25.39
C THR A 311 29.30 8.82 25.19
N ALA A 312 30.21 9.74 25.55
CA ALA A 312 30.12 11.14 25.19
C ALA A 312 30.27 11.38 23.68
N ALA A 313 31.19 10.67 23.02
CA ALA A 313 31.36 10.73 21.56
C ALA A 313 30.09 10.28 20.81
N GLU A 314 29.48 9.15 21.20
CA GLU A 314 28.22 8.69 20.62
C GLU A 314 27.09 9.74 20.77
N LEU A 315 27.02 10.44 21.91
CA LEU A 315 26.03 11.50 22.14
C LEU A 315 26.29 12.77 21.32
N LEU A 316 27.55 13.07 20.99
CA LEU A 316 27.88 14.13 20.03
C LEU A 316 27.46 13.75 18.62
N GLU A 317 27.76 12.52 18.16
CA GLU A 317 27.32 12.02 16.86
C GLU A 317 25.79 12.05 16.70
N GLU A 318 25.04 11.53 17.69
CA GLU A 318 23.57 11.59 17.66
C GLU A 318 23.03 13.03 17.67
N LYS A 319 23.66 13.93 18.44
CA LYS A 319 23.32 15.35 18.47
C LYS A 319 23.54 16.00 17.11
N GLU A 320 24.67 15.76 16.45
CA GLU A 320 24.95 16.31 15.12
C GLU A 320 23.98 15.77 14.06
N GLU A 321 23.70 14.47 14.06
CA GLU A 321 22.69 13.88 13.16
C GLU A 321 21.30 14.49 13.37
N ALA A 322 20.86 14.62 14.63
CA ALA A 322 19.54 15.15 14.96
C ALA A 322 19.42 16.67 14.67
N MET A 323 20.45 17.46 15.03
CA MET A 323 20.48 18.89 14.74
C MET A 323 20.59 19.17 13.23
N ALA A 324 21.23 18.30 12.45
CA ALA A 324 21.19 18.37 10.99
C ALA A 324 19.77 18.14 10.41
N VAL A 325 18.89 17.41 11.10
CA VAL A 325 17.46 17.31 10.74
C VAL A 325 16.71 18.58 11.16
N VAL A 326 16.91 19.07 12.38
CA VAL A 326 16.33 20.35 12.87
C VAL A 326 16.60 21.50 11.90
N ASN A 327 17.87 21.70 11.53
CA ASN A 327 18.30 22.77 10.61
C ASN A 327 17.67 22.66 9.21
N ARG A 328 17.27 21.45 8.77
CA ARG A 328 16.54 21.23 7.51
C ARG A 328 15.05 21.50 7.64
N LEU A 329 14.46 21.31 8.82
CA LEU A 329 13.06 21.62 9.09
C LEU A 329 12.85 23.14 9.19
N SER A 330 13.72 23.86 9.88
CA SER A 330 13.62 25.32 10.03
C SER A 330 13.71 26.06 8.69
N ARG A 331 14.52 25.58 7.74
CA ARG A 331 14.65 26.15 6.38
C ARG A 331 13.40 25.97 5.49
N LYS A 332 12.38 25.21 5.91
CA LYS A 332 11.10 25.10 5.20
C LYS A 332 10.02 26.09 5.68
N CYS A 333 10.29 26.92 6.68
CA CYS A 333 9.28 27.78 7.33
C CYS A 333 9.40 29.26 6.93
N LEU A 334 9.40 29.54 5.62
CA LEU A 334 9.25 30.88 5.04
C LEU A 334 8.46 30.78 3.72
N THR A 335 7.82 31.88 3.32
CA THR A 335 6.93 32.00 2.14
C THR A 335 5.79 30.98 2.04
N VAL A 336 4.77 31.14 2.90
CA VAL A 336 3.37 31.03 2.46
C VAL A 336 2.75 32.42 2.64
N SER A 337 2.81 33.25 1.61
CA SER A 337 2.20 34.58 1.59
C SER A 337 0.83 34.51 0.91
N THR A 338 -0.23 34.75 1.68
CA THR A 338 -1.62 34.77 1.18
C THR A 338 -1.81 35.84 0.11
N ILE A 339 -1.89 35.46 -1.17
CA ILE A 339 -2.35 36.36 -2.23
C ILE A 339 -3.88 36.47 -2.12
N GLY A 340 -4.33 37.39 -1.27
CA GLY A 340 -5.70 37.86 -1.30
C GLY A 340 -5.91 38.71 -2.56
N ILE A 341 -6.66 38.19 -3.53
CA ILE A 341 -7.02 38.95 -4.75
C ILE A 341 -8.05 40.02 -4.37
N ALA A 342 -7.55 41.21 -4.04
CA ALA A 342 -8.38 42.38 -3.85
C ALA A 342 -9.05 42.79 -5.18
N ARG A 343 -10.29 43.26 -5.11
CA ARG A 343 -11.02 43.77 -6.28
C ARG A 343 -10.43 45.11 -6.75
N GLY A 344 -9.60 45.09 -7.78
CA GLY A 344 -9.15 46.29 -8.50
C GLY A 344 -9.75 46.36 -9.90
N ARG A 345 -10.38 47.49 -10.25
CA ARG A 345 -10.66 47.83 -11.66
C ARG A 345 -9.39 48.40 -12.29
N VAL A 346 -9.10 47.98 -13.52
CA VAL A 346 -8.33 48.77 -14.49
C VAL A 346 -9.04 48.62 -15.84
N ASP A 347 -9.38 49.74 -16.46
CA ASP A 347 -10.09 49.82 -17.73
C ASP A 347 -9.13 49.96 -18.93
N THR A 348 -9.70 50.02 -20.14
CA THR A 348 -9.10 50.37 -21.45
C THR A 348 -8.37 49.28 -22.27
N PRO A 349 -8.45 49.31 -23.63
CA PRO A 349 -8.59 48.08 -24.44
C PRO A 349 -7.76 48.06 -25.76
N ILE A 350 -8.23 47.29 -26.77
CA ILE A 350 -7.79 47.18 -28.20
C ILE A 350 -6.38 46.55 -28.35
N VAL A 351 -6.03 45.70 -29.34
CA VAL A 351 -6.61 45.42 -30.67
C VAL A 351 -6.58 43.92 -31.02
N THR A 352 -7.69 43.41 -31.57
CA THR A 352 -7.72 42.16 -32.37
C THR A 352 -7.67 42.47 -33.86
N ARG A 353 -7.07 41.59 -34.66
CA ARG A 353 -7.23 41.54 -36.12
C ARG A 353 -7.38 40.11 -36.59
N ASP A 354 -8.51 39.84 -37.22
CA ASP A 354 -8.87 38.52 -37.75
C ASP A 354 -8.18 38.22 -39.08
N VAL A 355 -7.97 36.93 -39.34
CA VAL A 355 -7.95 36.38 -40.70
C VAL A 355 -8.79 35.10 -40.67
N ALA A 356 -9.89 35.09 -41.41
CA ALA A 356 -10.83 33.97 -41.48
C ALA A 356 -10.77 33.29 -42.85
N VAL A 357 -10.86 31.95 -42.87
CA VAL A 357 -11.05 31.11 -44.07
C VAL A 357 -12.07 30.01 -43.70
N PRO A 358 -13.07 29.69 -44.55
CA PRO A 358 -14.32 29.06 -44.09
C PRO A 358 -14.35 27.52 -44.15
N VAL A 359 -15.47 26.98 -43.67
CA VAL A 359 -15.84 25.55 -43.57
C VAL A 359 -16.60 25.10 -44.82
N ASP A 360 -16.28 23.93 -45.41
CA ASP A 360 -17.24 22.81 -45.60
C ASP A 360 -16.62 21.49 -46.18
N ILE A 361 -17.36 20.37 -45.98
CA ILE A 361 -17.29 19.05 -46.69
C ILE A 361 -16.02 18.15 -46.51
N LEU A 362 -16.08 16.79 -46.43
CA LEU A 362 -17.01 15.85 -45.75
C LEU A 362 -16.44 14.38 -45.69
N VAL A 363 -16.14 13.88 -44.48
CA VAL A 363 -16.43 12.50 -43.96
C VAL A 363 -15.87 11.20 -44.64
N ARG A 364 -15.23 10.32 -43.82
CA ARG A 364 -15.39 8.82 -43.62
C ARG A 364 -14.06 8.16 -43.20
N LEU A 365 -13.97 7.09 -42.36
CA LEU A 365 -14.80 6.36 -41.37
C LEU A 365 -13.86 5.27 -40.77
N ILE A 366 -13.94 4.71 -39.55
CA ILE A 366 -14.81 4.80 -38.35
C ILE A 366 -13.85 5.03 -37.12
N ALA A 367 -14.03 4.74 -35.82
CA ALA A 367 -15.06 4.16 -34.91
C ALA A 367 -14.75 4.62 -33.46
N VAL A 368 -15.66 4.62 -32.48
CA VAL A 368 -17.13 4.36 -32.49
C VAL A 368 -17.86 5.70 -32.26
N ARG A 369 -19.11 5.83 -32.72
CA ARG A 369 -19.81 7.10 -32.94
C ARG A 369 -21.14 7.16 -32.18
N VAL A 370 -21.50 8.34 -31.67
CA VAL A 370 -22.78 8.62 -30.98
C VAL A 370 -23.49 9.83 -31.61
N VAL A 371 -24.29 9.57 -32.64
CA VAL A 371 -25.33 10.44 -33.25
C VAL A 371 -26.18 9.51 -34.15
N THR A 372 -27.49 9.70 -34.40
CA THR A 372 -28.31 10.92 -34.46
C THR A 372 -29.81 10.55 -34.41
N VAL A 373 -30.66 11.37 -33.78
CA VAL A 373 -32.07 11.78 -34.15
C VAL A 373 -32.34 13.03 -33.26
N ALA A 374 -33.02 14.13 -33.63
CA ALA A 374 -33.87 14.45 -34.79
C ALA A 374 -33.38 15.69 -35.59
N LYS A 375 -34.21 16.15 -36.52
CA LYS A 375 -34.09 17.43 -37.24
C LYS A 375 -35.05 18.51 -36.66
N ASP A 376 -34.84 19.75 -37.09
CA ASP A 376 -35.85 20.81 -37.29
C ASP A 376 -36.73 21.23 -36.09
N VAL A 377 -36.12 21.85 -35.07
CA VAL A 377 -36.74 22.90 -34.21
C VAL A 377 -35.69 23.99 -33.92
N GLU A 378 -36.10 25.26 -33.90
CA GLU A 378 -35.21 26.42 -33.73
C GLU A 378 -34.88 26.78 -32.27
N VAL A 379 -33.68 27.34 -32.07
CA VAL A 379 -33.21 28.26 -31.00
C VAL A 379 -33.40 27.83 -29.52
N GLY A 380 -32.30 27.66 -28.78
CA GLY A 380 -32.37 27.49 -27.31
C GLY A 380 -31.10 27.09 -26.54
N ASN A 381 -29.91 27.62 -26.86
CA ASN A 381 -28.63 27.53 -26.10
C ASN A 381 -28.48 26.40 -25.03
N ILE A 382 -27.86 25.27 -25.41
CA ILE A 382 -27.39 24.22 -24.48
C ILE A 382 -25.88 23.96 -24.69
N PRO A 383 -25.07 23.65 -23.64
CA PRO A 383 -23.60 23.55 -23.75
C PRO A 383 -23.08 22.30 -24.46
N ARG A 384 -21.74 22.25 -24.67
CA ARG A 384 -21.03 21.16 -25.36
C ARG A 384 -20.47 20.11 -24.39
N VAL A 385 -20.46 18.86 -24.84
CA VAL A 385 -19.97 17.66 -24.13
C VAL A 385 -18.45 17.71 -23.88
N VAL A 386 -18.00 17.21 -22.72
CA VAL A 386 -16.59 17.22 -22.28
C VAL A 386 -16.22 15.91 -21.55
N ALA A 387 -14.95 15.50 -21.58
CA ALA A 387 -14.39 14.40 -20.77
C ALA A 387 -12.95 14.71 -20.33
N THR A 388 -12.57 14.30 -19.12
CA THR A 388 -11.33 14.76 -18.46
C THR A 388 -10.23 13.71 -18.45
N VAL A 389 -9.09 14.07 -19.07
CA VAL A 389 -7.81 13.39 -18.88
C VAL A 389 -6.86 14.33 -18.13
N MET A 390 -6.63 14.07 -16.84
CA MET A 390 -5.52 14.65 -16.08
C MET A 390 -4.21 13.95 -16.49
N ALA A 391 -3.65 14.36 -17.62
CA ALA A 391 -2.28 14.00 -17.97
C ALA A 391 -1.31 15.03 -17.39
N ALA A 392 -0.22 14.55 -16.78
CA ALA A 392 0.88 15.42 -16.35
C ALA A 392 1.62 15.98 -17.58
N GLU A 393 1.51 17.28 -17.80
CA GLU A 393 2.32 17.99 -18.78
C GLU A 393 3.74 18.18 -18.25
N ILE A 394 4.72 17.69 -19.00
CA ILE A 394 6.10 18.11 -18.85
C ILE A 394 6.16 19.54 -19.39
N VAL A 395 6.07 20.53 -18.49
CA VAL A 395 5.86 21.95 -18.80
C VAL A 395 6.79 22.44 -19.91
N THR A 396 6.21 22.79 -21.06
CA THR A 396 6.94 23.33 -22.21
C THR A 396 6.86 24.85 -22.23
N GLY A 397 7.86 25.51 -21.65
CA GLY A 397 8.08 26.95 -21.76
C GLY A 397 9.51 27.25 -22.21
N ASN A 398 9.66 28.04 -23.27
CA ASN A 398 10.95 28.64 -23.63
C ASN A 398 11.05 29.98 -22.89
N GLY A 399 12.10 30.18 -22.09
CA GLY A 399 12.33 31.42 -21.33
C GLY A 399 13.08 31.14 -20.02
N GLU A 400 14.04 31.98 -19.68
CA GLU A 400 15.06 31.68 -18.64
C GLU A 400 14.62 32.01 -17.19
N GLU A 401 13.38 32.48 -16.99
CA GLU A 401 12.94 33.11 -15.73
C GLU A 401 12.31 32.14 -14.70
N ALA A 402 12.11 30.86 -15.03
CA ALA A 402 11.54 29.86 -14.10
C ALA A 402 12.59 29.06 -13.29
N ALA A 403 13.86 29.48 -13.29
CA ALA A 403 15.01 28.63 -12.98
C ALA A 403 15.66 28.85 -11.58
N VAL A 404 14.98 29.45 -10.60
CA VAL A 404 15.57 29.72 -9.26
C VAL A 404 14.74 29.09 -8.12
N ALA A 405 14.87 27.77 -7.94
CA ALA A 405 14.33 27.03 -6.79
C ALA A 405 15.19 25.78 -6.47
N VAL A 406 16.43 25.98 -6.01
CA VAL A 406 17.36 24.87 -5.71
C VAL A 406 17.05 24.25 -4.35
N GLY A 407 16.24 23.18 -4.31
CA GLY A 407 16.11 22.36 -3.10
C GLY A 407 14.93 21.38 -3.06
N LYS A 408 15.19 20.10 -3.34
CA LYS A 408 14.30 18.94 -3.08
C LYS A 408 12.87 19.01 -3.60
N VAL A 409 12.69 18.59 -4.85
CA VAL A 409 11.41 18.11 -5.38
C VAL A 409 11.50 16.60 -5.61
N VAL A 410 11.02 15.82 -4.64
CA VAL A 410 10.52 14.45 -4.89
C VAL A 410 9.02 14.59 -5.08
N GLU A 411 8.60 14.86 -6.32
CA GLU A 411 7.19 14.85 -6.68
C GLU A 411 6.72 13.40 -6.77
N VAL A 412 5.98 12.96 -5.76
CA VAL A 412 5.12 11.78 -5.87
C VAL A 412 3.76 12.30 -6.36
N ALA A 413 3.61 12.37 -7.69
CA ALA A 413 2.38 12.81 -8.32
C ALA A 413 1.31 11.71 -8.20
N MET A 414 0.60 11.72 -7.06
CA MET A 414 -0.53 10.83 -6.78
C MET A 414 -1.82 11.42 -7.35
N SER A 415 -1.99 11.36 -8.67
CA SER A 415 -3.28 11.64 -9.31
C SER A 415 -4.12 10.37 -9.42
N GLU A 416 -5.41 10.44 -9.05
CA GLU A 416 -6.37 9.37 -9.35
C GLU A 416 -6.89 9.53 -10.80
N VAL A 417 -6.66 8.54 -11.67
CA VAL A 417 -7.31 8.47 -12.99
C VAL A 417 -7.74 7.04 -13.33
N ALA A 418 -8.71 6.52 -12.58
CA ALA A 418 -9.41 5.27 -12.89
C ALA A 418 -10.70 5.53 -13.69
N VAL A 419 -10.59 6.17 -14.86
CA VAL A 419 -11.75 6.47 -15.73
C VAL A 419 -12.19 5.21 -16.52
N GLU A 420 -12.72 4.25 -15.78
CA GLU A 420 -13.69 3.25 -16.27
C GLU A 420 -15.03 3.37 -15.52
N ASP A 421 -15.00 3.86 -14.27
CA ASP A 421 -16.17 4.16 -13.45
C ASP A 421 -16.98 5.33 -14.00
N VAL A 422 -18.31 5.21 -13.98
CA VAL A 422 -19.24 6.32 -14.19
C VAL A 422 -19.71 6.81 -12.83
N VAL A 423 -19.78 8.12 -12.67
CA VAL A 423 -19.87 8.77 -11.37
C VAL A 423 -21.22 9.49 -11.23
N VAL A 424 -21.89 9.28 -10.09
CA VAL A 424 -23.16 9.91 -9.71
C VAL A 424 -22.91 10.79 -8.49
N HIS A 425 -23.48 12.00 -8.48
CA HIS A 425 -23.28 12.94 -7.39
C HIS A 425 -24.09 12.54 -6.15
N MET A 426 -23.48 12.62 -4.96
CA MET A 426 -24.17 12.40 -3.69
C MET A 426 -24.40 13.75 -3.00
N ALA A 427 -25.60 14.31 -3.18
CA ALA A 427 -25.93 15.62 -2.66
C ALA A 427 -26.23 15.54 -1.15
N THR A 428 -25.29 16.02 -0.33
CA THR A 428 -25.55 16.37 1.09
C THR A 428 -26.16 17.77 1.18
N HIS A 429 -27.13 18.09 0.31
CA HIS A 429 -27.78 19.39 0.27
C HIS A 429 -28.96 19.42 1.23
N TYR A 430 -29.04 20.48 2.01
CA TYR A 430 -30.04 20.68 3.06
C TYR A 430 -30.78 21.98 2.76
N GLU A 431 -31.87 21.90 1.99
CA GLU A 431 -32.75 23.06 1.78
C GLU A 431 -33.50 23.37 3.08
N PRO A 432 -33.51 24.63 3.53
CA PRO A 432 -34.31 25.06 4.68
C PRO A 432 -35.71 25.44 4.23
N GLU A 433 -36.73 24.66 4.63
CA GLU A 433 -38.12 25.14 4.59
C GLU A 433 -38.25 26.43 5.43
N GLU A 434 -39.00 27.41 4.92
CA GLU A 434 -39.18 28.70 5.58
C GLU A 434 -39.96 28.57 6.91
N ARG A 435 -39.36 28.94 8.05
CA ARG A 435 -40.09 29.62 9.15
C ARG A 435 -39.22 30.17 10.31
N MET A 436 -39.35 31.49 10.46
CA MET A 436 -39.12 32.31 11.67
C MET A 436 -37.71 32.39 12.29
N PRO A 437 -37.29 33.59 12.75
CA PRO A 437 -35.99 33.76 13.41
C PRO A 437 -36.01 33.24 14.85
N ARG A 438 -34.85 32.71 15.30
CA ARG A 438 -34.51 32.55 16.73
C ARG A 438 -33.06 33.02 16.95
N PRO A 439 -32.74 33.64 18.10
CA PRO A 439 -31.42 34.22 18.32
C PRO A 439 -30.35 33.16 18.66
N SER A 440 -29.14 33.39 18.14
CA SER A 440 -27.84 32.94 18.67
C SER A 440 -27.80 31.61 19.46
N MET A 441 -27.68 30.51 18.73
CA MET A 441 -26.95 29.32 19.18
C MET A 441 -25.95 28.93 18.07
N GLU A 442 -24.85 28.29 18.45
CA GLU A 442 -23.83 27.79 17.52
C GLU A 442 -24.47 26.79 16.55
N GLN A 443 -24.22 26.94 15.24
CA GLN A 443 -24.72 25.98 14.26
C GLN A 443 -23.87 24.70 14.33
N PRO A 444 -24.47 23.51 14.49
CA PRO A 444 -23.73 22.26 14.39
C PRO A 444 -23.19 22.07 12.97
N ASP A 445 -21.97 21.56 12.85
CA ASP A 445 -21.33 21.32 11.56
C ASP A 445 -22.12 20.30 10.73
N ARG A 446 -22.58 20.73 9.55
CA ARG A 446 -23.55 20.02 8.71
C ARG A 446 -22.97 18.79 7.97
N ARG A 447 -21.72 18.41 8.24
CA ARG A 447 -21.00 17.31 7.57
C ARG A 447 -20.56 16.17 8.50
N SER A 448 -20.92 16.23 9.79
CA SER A 448 -20.50 15.28 10.81
C SER A 448 -21.63 14.32 11.23
N ASN A 449 -21.37 13.01 11.18
CA ASN A 449 -22.23 12.00 11.82
C ASN A 449 -21.79 11.76 13.27
N TYR A 450 -22.72 11.45 14.17
CA TYR A 450 -22.45 11.20 15.57
C TYR A 450 -22.17 9.71 15.85
N THR A 451 -21.23 9.44 16.74
CA THR A 451 -20.83 8.09 17.16
C THR A 451 -21.16 7.86 18.63
N TYR A 452 -21.55 6.63 18.94
CA TYR A 452 -21.85 6.21 20.30
C TYR A 452 -21.34 4.78 20.52
N ARG A 453 -20.81 4.48 21.69
CA ARG A 453 -20.61 3.10 22.16
C ARG A 453 -21.92 2.55 22.72
N VAL A 454 -22.21 1.27 22.53
CA VAL A 454 -23.36 0.60 23.16
C VAL A 454 -22.90 -0.56 24.02
N ASP A 455 -23.03 -0.41 25.34
CA ASP A 455 -22.76 -1.48 26.31
C ASP A 455 -24.05 -2.25 26.61
N PHE A 456 -23.96 -3.58 26.76
CA PHE A 456 -25.09 -4.45 27.10
C PHE A 456 -24.91 -5.06 28.49
N SER A 457 -25.95 -5.02 29.32
CA SER A 457 -26.02 -5.70 30.62
C SER A 457 -27.29 -6.56 30.70
N PRO A 458 -27.20 -7.90 30.84
CA PRO A 458 -25.97 -8.70 30.86
C PRO A 458 -25.21 -8.66 29.52
N GLN A 459 -23.92 -8.99 29.54
CA GLN A 459 -23.07 -8.96 28.33
C GLN A 459 -23.59 -9.93 27.26
N CYS A 460 -23.65 -9.46 26.02
CA CYS A 460 -24.23 -10.19 24.91
C CYS A 460 -23.16 -10.61 23.88
N ALA A 461 -22.63 -11.82 24.01
CA ALA A 461 -21.63 -12.37 23.07
C ALA A 461 -22.17 -12.62 21.64
N SER A 462 -23.49 -12.49 21.42
CA SER A 462 -24.14 -12.71 20.13
C SER A 462 -24.40 -11.39 19.42
N SER A 463 -23.56 -11.04 18.45
CA SER A 463 -23.74 -9.87 17.56
C SER A 463 -25.15 -9.81 16.93
N ARG A 464 -25.75 -10.97 16.61
CA ARG A 464 -27.11 -11.05 16.06
C ARG A 464 -28.20 -10.69 17.08
N LEU A 465 -27.98 -10.99 18.36
CA LEU A 465 -28.87 -10.59 19.46
C LEU A 465 -28.66 -9.10 19.80
N MET A 466 -27.42 -8.62 19.93
CA MET A 466 -27.12 -7.19 20.12
C MET A 466 -27.80 -6.31 19.06
N GLN A 467 -27.74 -6.73 17.79
CA GLN A 467 -28.36 -6.02 16.68
C GLN A 467 -29.91 -6.17 16.64
N GLY A 468 -30.48 -7.19 17.32
CA GLY A 468 -31.93 -7.30 17.55
C GLY A 468 -32.41 -6.32 18.61
N LEU A 469 -31.78 -6.37 19.80
CA LEU A 469 -32.09 -5.51 20.95
C LEU A 469 -32.00 -4.01 20.61
N ILE A 470 -31.02 -3.59 19.79
CA ILE A 470 -30.94 -2.20 19.29
C ILE A 470 -32.05 -1.87 18.27
N ASN A 471 -32.50 -2.83 17.44
CA ASN A 471 -33.57 -2.59 16.47
C ASN A 471 -34.94 -2.34 17.11
N GLU A 472 -35.23 -2.92 18.28
CA GLU A 472 -36.43 -2.57 19.08
C GLU A 472 -36.52 -1.06 19.34
N HIS A 473 -35.37 -0.41 19.51
CA HIS A 473 -35.24 1.03 19.75
C HIS A 473 -35.05 1.86 18.47
N LYS A 474 -35.24 1.30 17.26
CA LYS A 474 -35.11 2.04 15.97
C LYS A 474 -35.92 3.35 15.96
N LYS A 475 -37.09 3.41 16.63
CA LYS A 475 -37.91 4.64 16.72
C LYS A 475 -37.23 5.79 17.46
N ILE A 476 -36.27 5.50 18.35
CA ILE A 476 -35.51 6.50 19.12
C ILE A 476 -34.29 6.97 18.33
N PHE A 477 -33.60 6.03 17.66
CA PHE A 477 -32.38 6.28 16.90
C PHE A 477 -32.62 6.82 15.48
N GLY A 478 -33.76 6.47 14.87
CA GLY A 478 -34.04 6.74 13.47
C GLY A 478 -33.08 6.01 12.53
N GLY A 479 -32.19 6.78 11.89
CA GLY A 479 -31.20 6.29 10.94
C GLY A 479 -29.90 5.94 11.66
N PHE A 480 -29.65 4.64 11.84
CA PHE A 480 -28.46 4.16 12.52
C PHE A 480 -27.76 3.00 11.81
N LEU A 481 -26.44 2.91 11.97
CA LEU A 481 -25.62 1.75 11.65
C LEU A 481 -25.00 1.25 12.95
N PHE A 482 -25.01 -0.06 13.17
CA PHE A 482 -24.42 -0.69 14.35
C PHE A 482 -23.61 -1.92 13.94
N ASP A 483 -22.34 -1.97 14.35
CA ASP A 483 -21.38 -3.00 13.95
C ASP A 483 -21.24 -4.17 14.96
N GLY A 484 -21.67 -3.95 16.20
CA GLY A 484 -21.43 -4.83 17.35
C GLY A 484 -20.91 -4.10 18.59
N THR A 485 -20.43 -2.85 18.46
CA THR A 485 -19.93 -2.05 19.58
C THR A 485 -20.16 -0.54 19.37
N GLN A 486 -19.96 -0.04 18.15
CA GLN A 486 -20.24 1.36 17.79
C GLN A 486 -21.57 1.49 17.03
N LEU A 487 -22.28 2.57 17.35
CA LEU A 487 -23.55 3.02 16.82
C LEU A 487 -23.34 4.39 16.16
N PHE A 488 -23.51 4.46 14.84
CA PHE A 488 -23.39 5.69 14.04
C PHE A 488 -24.80 6.22 13.75
N MET A 489 -25.04 7.51 13.98
CA MET A 489 -26.35 8.17 13.78
C MET A 489 -26.19 9.60 13.25
N VAL A 490 -27.14 10.06 12.42
CA VAL A 490 -27.12 11.44 11.87
C VAL A 490 -27.61 12.48 12.88
N ASN A 491 -28.61 12.13 13.70
CA ASN A 491 -29.14 13.03 14.72
C ASN A 491 -28.40 12.83 16.04
N LYS A 492 -28.02 13.92 16.73
CA LYS A 492 -27.50 13.80 18.10
C LYS A 492 -28.62 13.42 19.07
N LEU A 493 -28.36 12.48 19.97
CA LEU A 493 -29.23 12.25 21.13
C LEU A 493 -29.24 13.48 22.05
N ARG A 494 -30.38 13.73 22.71
CA ARG A 494 -30.56 14.86 23.65
C ARG A 494 -29.69 14.78 24.91
N SER A 495 -29.05 13.64 25.15
CA SER A 495 -28.13 13.37 26.26
C SER A 495 -26.95 12.58 25.72
N ASP A 496 -25.75 12.92 26.17
CA ASP A 496 -24.52 12.18 25.84
C ASP A 496 -24.49 10.77 26.45
N GLN A 497 -25.39 10.44 27.38
CA GLN A 497 -25.69 9.06 27.78
C GLN A 497 -27.19 8.80 27.80
N LEU A 498 -27.61 7.68 27.21
CA LEU A 498 -28.97 7.17 27.21
C LEU A 498 -28.96 5.70 27.64
N THR A 499 -29.77 5.33 28.62
CA THR A 499 -29.97 3.93 29.02
C THR A 499 -31.36 3.49 28.59
N LEU A 500 -31.43 2.42 27.80
CA LEU A 500 -32.67 1.80 27.33
C LEU A 500 -32.79 0.38 27.89
N GLN A 501 -33.99 -0.20 27.79
CA GLN A 501 -34.28 -1.55 28.27
C GLN A 501 -35.06 -2.31 27.20
N SER A 502 -34.56 -3.49 26.86
CA SER A 502 -35.05 -4.39 25.81
C SER A 502 -35.21 -5.80 26.39
N ARG A 503 -36.03 -6.65 25.78
CA ARG A 503 -36.30 -8.01 26.27
C ARG A 503 -36.14 -9.04 25.16
N HIS A 504 -35.28 -10.03 25.38
CA HIS A 504 -35.08 -11.10 24.41
C HIS A 504 -36.37 -11.91 24.21
N GLU A 505 -36.96 -11.78 23.02
CA GLU A 505 -38.27 -12.35 22.63
C GLU A 505 -38.51 -13.81 23.06
N ARG A 506 -37.49 -14.67 22.92
CA ARG A 506 -37.61 -16.13 23.09
C ARG A 506 -37.27 -16.65 24.49
N THR A 507 -36.51 -15.90 25.29
CA THR A 507 -36.11 -16.32 26.64
C THR A 507 -36.72 -15.48 27.76
N GLY A 508 -37.22 -14.29 27.43
CA GLY A 508 -37.74 -13.34 28.41
C GLY A 508 -36.66 -12.53 29.14
N ASP A 509 -35.37 -12.80 28.88
CA ASP A 509 -34.22 -12.12 29.49
C ASP A 509 -34.27 -10.61 29.23
N VAL A 510 -33.96 -9.83 30.26
CA VAL A 510 -33.99 -8.36 30.22
C VAL A 510 -32.59 -7.81 30.04
N TYR A 511 -32.39 -7.04 28.98
CA TYR A 511 -31.13 -6.37 28.68
C TYR A 511 -31.27 -4.86 28.87
N GLN A 512 -30.36 -4.27 29.64
CA GLN A 512 -30.10 -2.83 29.63
C GLN A 512 -29.07 -2.50 28.56
N LEU A 513 -29.38 -1.49 27.74
CA LEU A 513 -28.51 -0.98 26.69
C LEU A 513 -28.07 0.42 27.09
N ARG A 514 -26.78 0.60 27.37
CA ARG A 514 -26.18 1.89 27.75
C ARG A 514 -25.49 2.47 26.52
N ILE A 515 -26.14 3.42 25.87
CA ILE A 515 -25.64 4.17 24.72
C ILE A 515 -24.89 5.41 25.24
N ILE A 516 -23.61 5.56 24.88
CA ILE A 516 -22.72 6.64 25.34
C ILE A 516 -22.12 7.33 24.12
N HIS A 517 -22.27 8.64 23.99
CA HIS A 517 -21.71 9.44 22.89
C HIS A 517 -20.18 9.46 22.98
N THR A 518 -19.52 9.09 21.88
CA THR A 518 -18.04 9.00 21.78
C THR A 518 -17.42 10.13 20.97
N GLY A 519 -18.21 10.89 20.19
CA GLY A 519 -17.74 11.99 19.35
C GLY A 519 -18.38 11.96 17.97
N SER A 520 -17.86 12.75 17.03
CA SER A 520 -18.31 12.79 15.63
C SER A 520 -17.30 12.16 14.65
N VAL A 521 -17.81 11.72 13.51
CA VAL A 521 -17.03 11.34 12.33
C VAL A 521 -17.34 12.34 11.21
N ASP A 522 -16.30 13.08 10.82
CA ASP A 522 -16.26 13.81 9.55
C ASP A 522 -16.39 12.80 8.40
N MET A 523 -17.38 13.03 7.53
CA MET A 523 -17.75 12.09 6.48
C MET A 523 -16.78 12.07 5.28
N THR A 524 -15.81 13.00 5.22
CA THR A 524 -14.81 13.10 4.15
C THR A 524 -13.56 12.25 4.38
N ASN A 525 -13.30 11.78 5.61
CA ASN A 525 -12.12 10.97 5.95
C ASN A 525 -12.34 9.45 5.72
N GLU A 526 -11.29 8.63 5.86
CA GLU A 526 -11.35 7.17 5.64
C GLU A 526 -12.44 6.45 6.43
N THR A 527 -12.73 6.88 7.67
CA THR A 527 -13.78 6.30 8.52
C THR A 527 -15.16 6.74 8.03
N GLY A 528 -15.31 8.02 7.66
CA GLY A 528 -16.50 8.55 6.99
C GLY A 528 -16.84 7.80 5.71
N ILE A 529 -15.85 7.60 4.84
CA ILE A 529 -15.97 6.84 3.58
C ILE A 529 -16.35 5.37 3.86
N GLN A 530 -15.83 4.74 4.91
CA GLN A 530 -16.25 3.39 5.32
C GLN A 530 -17.72 3.35 5.77
N VAL A 531 -18.18 4.33 6.56
CA VAL A 531 -19.59 4.46 6.96
C VAL A 531 -20.48 4.68 5.73
N LEU A 532 -20.09 5.55 4.80
CA LEU A 532 -20.81 5.80 3.54
C LEU A 532 -20.96 4.53 2.69
N ASN A 533 -19.88 3.76 2.54
CA ASN A 533 -19.92 2.47 1.83
C ASN A 533 -20.83 1.43 2.53
N LEU A 534 -21.04 1.53 3.86
CA LEU A 534 -22.02 0.70 4.59
C LEU A 534 -23.46 1.19 4.39
N ILE A 535 -23.70 2.51 4.37
CA ILE A 535 -25.01 3.11 4.04
C ILE A 535 -25.42 2.69 2.63
N LEU A 536 -24.54 2.85 1.64
CA LEU A 536 -24.79 2.48 0.26
C LEU A 536 -25.10 0.98 0.12
N ARG A 537 -24.34 0.10 0.77
CA ARG A 537 -24.63 -1.34 0.78
C ARG A 537 -25.98 -1.69 1.42
N ARG A 538 -26.44 -0.90 2.40
CA ARG A 538 -27.75 -1.08 3.02
C ARG A 538 -28.87 -0.61 2.09
N ALA A 539 -28.72 0.52 1.40
CA ALA A 539 -29.67 0.99 0.39
C ALA A 539 -29.80 -0.03 -0.74
N MET A 540 -28.67 -0.52 -1.27
CA MET A 540 -28.62 -1.52 -2.34
C MET A 540 -29.30 -2.86 -2.00
N ALA A 541 -29.53 -3.16 -0.72
CA ALA A 541 -30.30 -4.35 -0.33
C ALA A 541 -31.77 -4.27 -0.78
N GLY A 542 -32.34 -3.06 -0.87
CA GLY A 542 -33.69 -2.84 -1.43
C GLY A 542 -33.84 -3.27 -2.88
N LEU A 543 -32.73 -3.33 -3.64
CA LEU A 543 -32.71 -3.83 -5.02
C LEU A 543 -32.77 -5.36 -5.14
N ASN A 544 -32.69 -6.10 -4.02
CA ASN A 544 -32.64 -7.57 -3.95
C ASN A 544 -31.50 -8.22 -4.77
N LEU A 545 -30.38 -7.51 -4.93
CA LEU A 545 -29.19 -7.99 -5.63
C LEU A 545 -28.37 -8.98 -4.76
N GLN A 546 -27.75 -9.97 -5.40
CA GLN A 546 -26.92 -10.98 -4.72
C GLN A 546 -25.47 -10.53 -4.60
N LEU A 547 -24.94 -10.53 -3.37
CA LEU A 547 -23.55 -10.18 -3.08
C LEU A 547 -22.60 -11.35 -3.40
N VAL A 548 -21.86 -11.27 -4.51
CA VAL A 548 -20.87 -12.27 -4.90
C VAL A 548 -19.45 -11.72 -4.71
N GLY A 549 -18.87 -12.01 -3.54
CA GLY A 549 -17.54 -11.54 -3.16
C GLY A 549 -17.60 -10.15 -2.53
N ARG A 550 -17.38 -9.10 -3.32
CA ARG A 550 -17.53 -7.68 -2.91
C ARG A 550 -18.60 -6.92 -3.70
N ASN A 551 -19.08 -7.50 -4.81
CA ASN A 551 -19.88 -6.80 -5.83
C ASN A 551 -21.29 -7.39 -5.88
N LEU A 552 -22.26 -6.62 -6.40
CA LEU A 552 -23.68 -6.98 -6.39
C LEU A 552 -24.13 -7.41 -7.79
N PHE A 553 -24.81 -8.56 -7.90
CA PHE A 553 -25.26 -9.11 -9.18
C PHE A 553 -26.74 -9.47 -9.16
N ASP A 554 -27.42 -9.23 -10.27
CA ASP A 554 -28.81 -9.58 -10.48
C ASP A 554 -28.89 -11.00 -11.07
N ALA A 555 -29.14 -11.98 -10.20
CA ALA A 555 -29.26 -13.39 -10.59
C ALA A 555 -30.60 -13.72 -11.28
N ALA A 556 -31.58 -12.80 -11.24
CA ALA A 556 -32.84 -12.95 -11.99
C ALA A 556 -32.64 -12.48 -13.44
N ALA A 557 -31.92 -11.37 -13.65
CA ALA A 557 -31.57 -10.85 -14.97
C ALA A 557 -30.42 -11.60 -15.68
N LYS A 558 -30.17 -12.86 -15.34
CA LYS A 558 -29.04 -13.65 -15.85
C LYS A 558 -29.19 -14.06 -17.33
N ILE A 559 -28.10 -13.93 -18.08
CA ILE A 559 -28.04 -14.25 -19.52
C ILE A 559 -27.43 -15.65 -19.69
N ALA A 560 -28.19 -16.59 -20.26
CA ALA A 560 -27.80 -17.99 -20.39
C ALA A 560 -27.22 -18.33 -21.79
N ILE A 561 -25.90 -18.47 -21.89
CA ILE A 561 -25.19 -18.88 -23.11
C ILE A 561 -25.09 -20.41 -23.14
N ARG A 562 -26.22 -21.07 -23.46
CA ARG A 562 -26.39 -22.54 -23.35
C ARG A 562 -25.40 -23.36 -24.20
N GLU A 563 -25.00 -22.86 -25.37
CA GLU A 563 -24.01 -23.52 -26.25
C GLU A 563 -22.70 -23.84 -25.52
N TYR A 564 -22.27 -22.95 -24.60
CA TYR A 564 -21.01 -23.06 -23.87
C TYR A 564 -21.19 -23.37 -22.37
N GLN A 565 -22.41 -23.72 -21.94
CA GLN A 565 -22.77 -24.03 -20.54
C GLN A 565 -22.40 -22.90 -19.55
N ILE A 566 -22.59 -21.64 -19.96
CA ILE A 566 -22.25 -20.44 -19.19
C ILE A 566 -23.50 -19.61 -18.89
N GLU A 567 -23.54 -19.01 -17.71
CA GLU A 567 -24.42 -17.89 -17.38
C GLU A 567 -23.59 -16.63 -17.12
N LEU A 568 -24.06 -15.48 -17.61
CA LEU A 568 -23.54 -14.16 -17.28
C LEU A 568 -24.57 -13.46 -16.40
N TRP A 569 -24.24 -13.27 -15.12
CA TRP A 569 -25.08 -12.49 -14.21
C TRP A 569 -24.64 -11.02 -14.30
N PRO A 570 -25.49 -10.10 -14.79
CA PRO A 570 -25.17 -8.67 -14.81
C PRO A 570 -25.15 -8.12 -13.37
N GLY A 571 -24.45 -7.02 -13.15
CA GLY A 571 -24.30 -6.44 -11.83
C GLY A 571 -23.49 -5.16 -11.81
N TYR A 572 -23.14 -4.74 -10.60
CA TYR A 572 -22.58 -3.42 -10.32
C TYR A 572 -21.41 -3.55 -9.34
N ILE A 573 -20.30 -2.92 -9.70
CA ILE A 573 -19.25 -2.51 -8.77
C ILE A 573 -19.66 -1.13 -8.26
N THR A 574 -19.70 -0.96 -6.95
CA THR A 574 -20.03 0.32 -6.32
C THR A 574 -18.99 0.68 -5.26
N SER A 575 -18.58 1.94 -5.27
CA SER A 575 -17.72 2.54 -4.25
C SER A 575 -18.10 3.99 -4.03
N ILE A 576 -17.81 4.52 -2.84
CA ILE A 576 -17.88 5.96 -2.58
C ILE A 576 -16.46 6.51 -2.45
N ARG A 577 -16.21 7.63 -3.12
CA ARG A 577 -14.92 8.35 -3.15
C ARG A 577 -15.14 9.81 -2.73
N GLN A 578 -14.15 10.38 -2.05
CA GLN A 578 -14.04 11.83 -1.85
C GLN A 578 -13.27 12.42 -3.05
N HIS A 579 -13.87 13.35 -3.77
CA HIS A 579 -13.20 14.11 -4.83
C HIS A 579 -12.90 15.53 -4.36
N GLU A 580 -12.30 16.38 -5.22
CA GLU A 580 -11.80 17.73 -4.87
C GLU A 580 -12.84 18.67 -4.20
N ARG A 581 -14.13 18.40 -4.37
CA ARG A 581 -15.25 19.25 -3.90
C ARG A 581 -16.32 18.46 -3.16
N ASP A 582 -16.66 17.28 -3.67
CA ASP A 582 -17.87 16.54 -3.31
C ASP A 582 -17.60 15.04 -3.06
N ILE A 583 -18.53 14.40 -2.36
CA ILE A 583 -18.56 12.95 -2.14
C ILE A 583 -19.37 12.33 -3.29
N LEU A 584 -18.77 11.39 -4.02
CA LEU A 584 -19.37 10.83 -5.23
C LEU A 584 -19.55 9.30 -5.13
N VAL A 585 -20.63 8.80 -5.73
CA VAL A 585 -20.90 7.37 -5.89
C VAL A 585 -20.39 6.93 -7.26
N CYS A 586 -19.29 6.18 -7.27
CA CYS A 586 -18.76 5.55 -8.47
C CYS A 586 -19.46 4.21 -8.69
N CYS A 587 -19.98 3.99 -9.90
CA CYS A 587 -20.67 2.78 -10.30
C CYS A 587 -20.17 2.29 -11.68
N GLU A 588 -19.85 1.00 -11.76
CA GLU A 588 -19.43 0.34 -12.99
C GLU A 588 -20.22 -0.96 -13.21
N ILE A 589 -20.57 -1.22 -14.47
CA ILE A 589 -21.32 -2.40 -14.91
C ILE A 589 -20.38 -3.61 -14.98
N ALA A 590 -20.58 -4.55 -14.06
CA ALA A 590 -19.87 -5.81 -14.02
C ALA A 590 -20.71 -6.97 -14.54
N HIS A 591 -20.05 -8.04 -14.97
CA HIS A 591 -20.70 -9.33 -15.28
C HIS A 591 -19.97 -10.44 -14.54
N LYS A 592 -20.70 -11.25 -13.76
CA LYS A 592 -20.14 -12.45 -13.15
C LYS A 592 -20.37 -13.64 -14.08
N THR A 593 -19.29 -14.21 -14.59
CA THR A 593 -19.35 -15.49 -15.32
C THR A 593 -19.53 -16.64 -14.33
N MET A 594 -20.61 -17.39 -14.52
CA MET A 594 -20.98 -18.59 -13.80
C MET A 594 -21.00 -19.78 -14.78
N ARG A 595 -20.63 -20.97 -14.34
CA ARG A 595 -20.80 -22.20 -15.14
C ARG A 595 -22.09 -22.89 -14.73
N MET A 596 -22.80 -23.44 -15.72
CA MET A 596 -23.97 -24.29 -15.49
C MET A 596 -23.57 -25.63 -14.85
N GLN A 597 -22.37 -26.14 -15.16
CA GLN A 597 -21.79 -27.32 -14.53
C GLN A 597 -21.48 -27.10 -13.05
N THR A 598 -21.89 -28.06 -12.24
CA THR A 598 -21.45 -28.22 -10.85
C THR A 598 -20.06 -28.87 -10.80
N CYS A 599 -19.42 -28.85 -9.64
CA CYS A 599 -18.18 -29.59 -9.41
C CYS A 599 -18.42 -31.12 -9.50
N TYR A 600 -19.63 -31.59 -9.22
CA TYR A 600 -20.00 -33.00 -9.41
C TYR A 600 -20.05 -33.40 -10.89
N ASP A 601 -20.59 -32.56 -11.78
CA ASP A 601 -20.62 -32.86 -13.22
C ASP A 601 -19.20 -33.02 -13.78
N ILE A 602 -18.28 -32.17 -13.33
CA ILE A 602 -16.86 -32.22 -13.71
C ILE A 602 -16.14 -33.42 -13.10
N LEU A 603 -16.49 -33.86 -11.88
CA LEU A 603 -16.05 -35.15 -11.33
C LEU A 603 -16.51 -36.32 -12.22
N ARG A 604 -17.78 -36.33 -12.64
CA ARG A 604 -18.36 -37.36 -13.51
C ARG A 604 -17.70 -37.37 -14.89
N ASP A 605 -17.34 -36.21 -15.44
CA ASP A 605 -16.61 -36.14 -16.70
C ASP A 605 -15.14 -36.55 -16.56
N CYS A 606 -14.48 -36.25 -15.43
CA CYS A 606 -13.14 -36.80 -15.14
C CYS A 606 -13.19 -38.34 -15.05
N GLN A 607 -14.19 -38.91 -14.37
CA GLN A 607 -14.39 -40.36 -14.23
C GLN A 607 -14.61 -41.09 -15.56
N LYS A 608 -15.19 -40.43 -16.57
CA LYS A 608 -15.39 -41.02 -17.91
C LYS A 608 -14.12 -41.03 -18.76
N HIS A 609 -13.25 -40.01 -18.63
CA HIS A 609 -12.20 -39.73 -19.61
C HIS A 609 -10.77 -39.95 -19.10
N ASP A 610 -10.53 -39.99 -17.79
CA ASP A 610 -9.19 -40.15 -17.20
C ASP A 610 -9.15 -41.34 -16.24
N ARG A 611 -8.24 -42.30 -16.46
CA ARG A 611 -8.02 -43.44 -15.55
C ARG A 611 -7.52 -42.97 -14.17
N ASN A 612 -6.86 -41.82 -14.08
CA ASN A 612 -6.55 -41.14 -12.83
C ASN A 612 -7.47 -39.92 -12.64
N TYR A 613 -8.78 -40.19 -12.60
CA TYR A 613 -9.80 -39.15 -12.39
C TYR A 613 -9.60 -38.36 -11.09
N LYS A 614 -8.96 -38.94 -10.05
CA LYS A 614 -8.71 -38.25 -8.77
C LYS A 614 -7.76 -37.06 -8.96
N ASP A 615 -6.62 -37.26 -9.60
CA ASP A 615 -5.66 -36.17 -9.88
C ASP A 615 -6.12 -35.26 -11.01
N SER A 616 -6.91 -35.76 -11.97
CA SER A 616 -7.61 -34.92 -12.95
C SER A 616 -8.59 -33.96 -12.27
N PHE A 617 -9.43 -34.48 -11.37
CA PHE A 617 -10.40 -33.67 -10.64
C PHE A 617 -9.73 -32.67 -9.70
N LYS A 618 -8.71 -33.06 -8.93
CA LYS A 618 -7.90 -32.12 -8.12
C LYS A 618 -7.34 -30.99 -8.99
N ARG A 619 -6.68 -31.30 -10.12
CA ARG A 619 -6.17 -30.27 -11.05
C ARG A 619 -7.27 -29.34 -11.60
N ALA A 620 -8.51 -29.81 -11.75
CA ALA A 620 -9.62 -29.02 -12.25
C ALA A 620 -10.22 -28.04 -11.22
N VAL A 621 -10.22 -28.38 -9.92
CA VAL A 621 -10.92 -27.59 -8.88
C VAL A 621 -10.01 -26.84 -7.90
N LEU A 622 -8.74 -27.24 -7.73
CA LEU A 622 -7.87 -26.64 -6.71
C LEU A 622 -7.53 -25.17 -7.01
N GLY A 623 -7.75 -24.31 -6.02
CA GLY A 623 -7.60 -22.86 -6.11
C GLY A 623 -8.72 -22.15 -6.89
N VAL A 624 -9.77 -22.85 -7.31
CA VAL A 624 -10.95 -22.24 -7.96
C VAL A 624 -11.91 -21.70 -6.90
N VAL A 625 -12.57 -20.58 -7.23
CA VAL A 625 -13.69 -20.05 -6.44
C VAL A 625 -15.01 -20.66 -6.93
N VAL A 626 -15.68 -21.38 -6.03
CA VAL A 626 -17.04 -21.93 -6.25
C VAL A 626 -18.09 -21.07 -5.58
N LEU A 627 -19.33 -21.12 -6.08
CA LEU A 627 -20.54 -20.55 -5.47
C LEU A 627 -21.43 -21.70 -4.98
N THR A 628 -21.99 -21.59 -3.78
CA THR A 628 -23.00 -22.53 -3.28
C THR A 628 -24.39 -21.91 -3.34
N GLY A 629 -25.23 -22.37 -4.28
CA GLY A 629 -26.53 -21.74 -4.60
C GLY A 629 -27.55 -21.73 -3.44
N TYR A 630 -27.38 -22.58 -2.42
CA TYR A 630 -28.24 -22.64 -1.24
C TYR A 630 -28.02 -21.50 -0.23
N ASN A 631 -27.01 -20.65 -0.43
CA ASN A 631 -26.74 -19.47 0.41
C ASN A 631 -26.00 -18.32 -0.31
N ASN A 632 -25.72 -18.47 -1.62
CA ASN A 632 -24.98 -17.55 -2.48
C ASN A 632 -23.59 -17.12 -1.96
N LYS A 633 -22.97 -17.92 -1.07
CA LYS A 633 -21.59 -17.70 -0.60
C LYS A 633 -20.57 -18.29 -1.56
N THR A 634 -19.41 -17.64 -1.61
CA THR A 634 -18.25 -18.09 -2.39
C THR A 634 -17.13 -18.63 -1.50
N TYR A 635 -16.53 -19.75 -1.95
CA TYR A 635 -15.47 -20.47 -1.26
C TYR A 635 -14.32 -20.74 -2.23
N THR A 636 -13.08 -20.72 -1.74
CA THR A 636 -11.90 -21.11 -2.54
C THR A 636 -11.54 -22.53 -2.17
N ILE A 637 -11.52 -23.45 -3.14
CA ILE A 637 -11.20 -24.85 -2.85
C ILE A 637 -9.68 -24.97 -2.62
N ASN A 638 -9.30 -25.46 -1.44
CA ASN A 638 -7.92 -25.63 -1.02
C ASN A 638 -7.45 -27.09 -1.10
N ASP A 639 -8.35 -28.05 -0.90
CA ASP A 639 -8.09 -29.47 -1.16
C ASP A 639 -9.38 -30.23 -1.54
N VAL A 640 -9.27 -31.51 -1.89
CA VAL A 640 -10.37 -32.47 -2.06
C VAL A 640 -10.03 -33.74 -1.26
N THR A 641 -10.93 -34.13 -0.36
CA THR A 641 -10.86 -35.43 0.33
C THR A 641 -11.72 -36.45 -0.42
N PHE A 642 -11.19 -37.65 -0.62
CA PHE A 642 -11.92 -38.78 -1.20
C PHE A 642 -12.36 -39.79 -0.13
N ASP A 643 -11.95 -39.59 1.12
CA ASP A 643 -12.15 -40.49 2.26
C ASP A 643 -13.27 -39.96 3.18
N THR A 644 -13.77 -38.75 2.88
CA THR A 644 -14.96 -38.15 3.50
C THR A 644 -16.03 -37.94 2.43
N THR A 645 -17.24 -38.37 2.70
CA THR A 645 -18.41 -38.36 1.81
C THR A 645 -19.59 -37.61 2.46
N PRO A 646 -20.67 -37.29 1.72
CA PRO A 646 -21.89 -36.75 2.31
C PRO A 646 -22.51 -37.56 3.46
N GLU A 647 -22.33 -38.88 3.50
CA GLU A 647 -22.79 -39.74 4.62
C GLU A 647 -21.93 -39.58 5.87
N SER A 648 -20.69 -39.12 5.71
CA SER A 648 -19.77 -38.89 6.83
C SER A 648 -20.34 -37.87 7.81
N THR A 649 -20.12 -38.11 9.10
CA THR A 649 -20.67 -37.30 10.18
C THR A 649 -19.70 -36.21 10.65
N PHE A 650 -20.25 -35.06 11.02
CA PHE A 650 -19.53 -33.94 11.62
C PHE A 650 -20.31 -33.37 12.81
N ASP A 651 -19.59 -32.69 13.71
CA ASP A 651 -20.17 -32.16 14.93
C ASP A 651 -20.78 -30.77 14.73
N THR A 652 -21.93 -30.54 15.36
CA THR A 652 -22.65 -29.26 15.35
C THR A 652 -23.06 -28.86 16.76
N LYS A 653 -23.51 -27.61 16.94
CA LYS A 653 -24.07 -27.11 18.21
C LYS A 653 -25.36 -27.84 18.67
N ALA A 654 -25.95 -28.68 17.82
CA ALA A 654 -27.10 -29.53 18.14
C ALA A 654 -26.73 -31.03 18.25
N GLY A 655 -25.44 -31.36 18.29
CA GLY A 655 -24.93 -32.73 18.25
C GLY A 655 -24.38 -33.11 16.86
N LYS A 656 -24.05 -34.40 16.71
CA LYS A 656 -23.38 -34.97 15.54
C LYS A 656 -24.39 -35.37 14.46
N THR A 657 -24.12 -35.02 13.21
CA THR A 657 -25.02 -35.28 12.07
C THR A 657 -24.25 -35.53 10.76
N SER A 658 -24.87 -36.15 9.76
CA SER A 658 -24.28 -36.31 8.43
C SER A 658 -24.48 -35.06 7.57
N PHE A 659 -23.68 -34.88 6.51
CA PHE A 659 -23.93 -33.79 5.57
C PHE A 659 -25.28 -33.98 4.85
N VAL A 660 -25.64 -35.21 4.46
CA VAL A 660 -26.97 -35.51 3.86
C VAL A 660 -28.12 -34.98 4.71
N GLU A 661 -28.13 -35.31 6.00
CA GLU A 661 -29.24 -34.92 6.87
C GLU A 661 -29.17 -33.42 7.25
N TYR A 662 -27.97 -32.86 7.44
CA TYR A 662 -27.80 -31.41 7.63
C TYR A 662 -28.32 -30.58 6.45
N TYR A 663 -28.01 -30.95 5.20
CA TYR A 663 -28.47 -30.24 4.02
C TYR A 663 -29.98 -30.37 3.80
N LYS A 664 -30.53 -31.56 4.10
CA LYS A 664 -31.97 -31.81 4.07
C LYS A 664 -32.71 -30.99 5.14
N GLN A 665 -32.30 -31.04 6.40
CA GLN A 665 -32.96 -30.30 7.49
C GLN A 665 -32.84 -28.78 7.36
N LYS A 666 -31.67 -28.27 6.95
CA LYS A 666 -31.38 -26.83 7.00
C LYS A 666 -31.72 -26.06 5.72
N TYR A 667 -31.70 -26.74 4.57
CA TYR A 667 -31.90 -26.12 3.27
C TYR A 667 -32.99 -26.80 2.42
N ASN A 668 -33.63 -27.87 2.92
CA ASN A 668 -34.54 -28.73 2.17
C ASN A 668 -33.91 -29.31 0.88
N ILE A 669 -32.61 -29.63 0.93
CA ILE A 669 -31.84 -30.15 -0.22
C ILE A 669 -31.53 -31.63 -0.02
N ARG A 670 -31.97 -32.46 -0.97
CA ARG A 670 -31.56 -33.85 -1.11
C ARG A 670 -30.32 -33.94 -1.99
N ILE A 671 -29.22 -34.42 -1.42
CA ILE A 671 -28.02 -34.83 -2.16
C ILE A 671 -28.36 -36.09 -2.97
N ARG A 672 -27.92 -36.18 -4.23
CA ARG A 672 -28.22 -37.33 -5.13
C ARG A 672 -27.14 -38.41 -5.08
N ASP A 673 -25.87 -38.05 -4.99
CA ASP A 673 -24.78 -39.00 -4.77
C ASP A 673 -24.25 -38.92 -3.33
N PRO A 674 -24.60 -39.86 -2.44
CA PRO A 674 -24.10 -39.88 -1.07
C PRO A 674 -22.62 -40.29 -0.94
N HIS A 675 -21.99 -40.81 -2.00
CA HIS A 675 -20.60 -41.32 -2.01
C HIS A 675 -19.60 -40.37 -2.68
N GLN A 676 -20.05 -39.22 -3.20
CA GLN A 676 -19.15 -38.25 -3.83
C GLN A 676 -18.07 -37.73 -2.84
N PRO A 677 -16.84 -37.42 -3.30
CA PRO A 677 -15.80 -36.80 -2.47
C PRO A 677 -16.22 -35.41 -1.99
N MET A 678 -15.59 -34.90 -0.93
CA MET A 678 -15.88 -33.57 -0.38
C MET A 678 -14.79 -32.56 -0.73
N LEU A 679 -15.20 -31.34 -1.11
CA LEU A 679 -14.29 -30.22 -1.38
C LEU A 679 -13.95 -29.52 -0.05
N LEU A 680 -12.68 -29.20 0.19
CA LEU A 680 -12.24 -28.54 1.42
C LEU A 680 -11.87 -27.07 1.13
N SER A 681 -12.50 -26.15 1.85
CA SER A 681 -12.16 -24.71 1.88
C SER A 681 -11.66 -24.34 3.26
N ARG A 682 -10.52 -23.64 3.36
CA ARG A 682 -10.07 -23.03 4.62
C ARG A 682 -11.02 -21.90 5.01
N ALA A 683 -11.26 -21.75 6.32
CA ALA A 683 -12.02 -20.65 6.90
C ALA A 683 -11.22 -19.35 6.90
N LYS A 684 -11.90 -18.21 6.78
CA LYS A 684 -11.21 -16.90 6.81
C LYS A 684 -10.87 -16.56 8.26
N LYS A 685 -9.86 -15.71 8.48
CA LYS A 685 -9.45 -15.24 9.83
C LYS A 685 -10.60 -14.64 10.65
N ARG A 686 -11.68 -14.15 10.01
CA ARG A 686 -12.91 -13.68 10.67
C ARG A 686 -13.79 -14.84 11.17
N ASP A 687 -13.93 -15.90 10.38
CA ASP A 687 -14.79 -17.05 10.70
C ASP A 687 -14.16 -17.90 11.81
N LEU A 688 -12.82 -18.05 11.80
CA LEU A 688 -12.03 -18.64 12.89
C LEU A 688 -12.26 -17.91 14.23
N ARG A 689 -12.19 -16.57 14.24
CA ARG A 689 -12.48 -15.75 15.44
C ARG A 689 -13.92 -15.90 15.96
N ALA A 690 -14.86 -16.35 15.12
CA ALA A 690 -16.24 -16.63 15.50
C ALA A 690 -16.46 -18.08 16.00
N GLY A 691 -15.38 -18.84 16.24
CA GLY A 691 -15.44 -20.24 16.68
C GLY A 691 -15.77 -21.23 15.56
N GLY A 692 -15.47 -20.88 14.30
CA GLY A 692 -15.58 -21.81 13.17
C GLY A 692 -14.36 -22.74 13.04
N SER A 693 -14.59 -23.94 12.51
CA SER A 693 -13.53 -24.88 12.11
C SER A 693 -12.55 -24.24 11.11
N GLU A 694 -11.27 -24.60 11.17
CA GLU A 694 -10.25 -24.15 10.20
C GLU A 694 -10.55 -24.63 8.77
N LEU A 695 -11.22 -25.77 8.62
CA LEU A 695 -11.60 -26.37 7.35
C LEU A 695 -13.12 -26.60 7.30
N MET A 696 -13.74 -26.14 6.21
CA MET A 696 -15.13 -26.38 5.85
C MET A 696 -15.18 -27.38 4.69
N ALA A 697 -15.92 -28.49 4.87
CA ALA A 697 -16.23 -29.43 3.82
C ALA A 697 -17.50 -29.01 3.06
N LEU A 698 -17.48 -29.14 1.73
CA LEU A 698 -18.55 -28.75 0.81
C LEU A 698 -18.83 -29.88 -0.18
N VAL A 699 -20.12 -30.09 -0.49
CA VAL A 699 -20.59 -31.13 -1.41
C VAL A 699 -20.41 -30.65 -2.87
N PRO A 700 -19.65 -31.34 -3.74
CA PRO A 700 -19.43 -30.93 -5.13
C PRO A 700 -20.71 -30.67 -5.93
N GLU A 701 -21.76 -31.47 -5.70
CA GLU A 701 -23.08 -31.35 -6.33
C GLU A 701 -23.76 -30.00 -6.04
N LEU A 702 -23.45 -29.39 -4.91
CA LEU A 702 -24.03 -28.11 -4.46
C LEU A 702 -23.12 -26.90 -4.75
N CYS A 703 -22.00 -27.12 -5.46
CA CYS A 703 -20.97 -26.13 -5.76
C CYS A 703 -20.88 -25.87 -7.27
N GLN A 704 -21.30 -24.69 -7.74
CA GLN A 704 -21.09 -24.24 -9.11
C GLN A 704 -19.72 -23.55 -9.25
N MET A 705 -19.01 -23.79 -10.35
CA MET A 705 -17.74 -23.09 -10.61
C MET A 705 -17.98 -21.66 -11.10
N THR A 706 -17.17 -20.71 -10.62
CA THR A 706 -17.18 -19.32 -11.09
C THR A 706 -15.98 -19.04 -11.99
N GLY A 707 -16.16 -18.13 -12.97
CA GLY A 707 -15.11 -17.72 -13.90
C GLY A 707 -14.75 -18.78 -14.95
N LEU A 708 -13.86 -18.40 -15.87
CA LEU A 708 -13.39 -19.20 -17.01
C LEU A 708 -12.09 -19.94 -16.68
N THR A 709 -11.88 -21.13 -17.26
CA THR A 709 -10.53 -21.72 -17.38
C THR A 709 -9.74 -21.07 -18.51
N ASP A 710 -8.43 -21.27 -18.56
CA ASP A 710 -7.61 -20.77 -19.67
C ASP A 710 -7.90 -21.50 -20.99
N GLN A 711 -8.36 -22.76 -20.93
CA GLN A 711 -8.92 -23.45 -22.10
C GLN A 711 -10.17 -22.74 -22.62
N MET A 712 -11.11 -22.38 -21.74
CA MET A 712 -12.30 -21.60 -22.11
C MET A 712 -11.91 -20.23 -22.68
N ARG A 713 -10.99 -19.50 -22.03
CA ARG A 713 -10.44 -18.22 -22.53
C ARG A 713 -9.78 -18.34 -23.91
N SER A 714 -9.24 -19.51 -24.26
CA SER A 714 -8.63 -19.76 -25.56
C SER A 714 -9.65 -20.04 -26.68
N ASP A 715 -10.92 -20.35 -26.36
CA ASP A 715 -11.97 -20.50 -27.36
C ASP A 715 -12.48 -19.12 -27.80
N PHE A 716 -12.06 -18.73 -29.00
CA PHE A 716 -12.45 -17.47 -29.63
C PHE A 716 -13.96 -17.37 -29.96
N ARG A 717 -14.66 -18.49 -30.15
CA ARG A 717 -16.12 -18.49 -30.39
C ARG A 717 -16.85 -18.19 -29.09
N MET A 718 -16.53 -18.92 -28.03
CA MET A 718 -17.06 -18.69 -26.68
C MET A 718 -16.77 -17.25 -26.21
N MET A 719 -15.51 -16.80 -26.35
CA MET A 719 -15.12 -15.44 -25.95
C MET A 719 -15.77 -14.36 -26.81
N ARG A 720 -16.12 -14.62 -28.08
CA ARG A 720 -16.94 -13.70 -28.88
C ARG A 720 -18.39 -13.66 -28.36
N ALA A 721 -19.05 -14.80 -28.22
CA ALA A 721 -20.43 -14.88 -27.74
C ALA A 721 -20.60 -14.23 -26.35
N MET A 722 -19.60 -14.38 -25.46
CA MET A 722 -19.55 -13.62 -24.21
C MET A 722 -19.34 -12.12 -24.44
N ALA A 723 -18.39 -11.73 -25.30
CA ALA A 723 -18.10 -10.32 -25.59
C ALA A 723 -19.29 -9.58 -26.20
N ASP A 724 -20.15 -10.25 -26.98
CA ASP A 724 -21.37 -9.66 -27.55
C ASP A 724 -22.41 -9.27 -26.46
N HIS A 725 -22.28 -9.81 -25.24
CA HIS A 725 -23.07 -9.42 -24.06
C HIS A 725 -22.33 -8.53 -23.06
N THR A 726 -21.00 -8.67 -22.91
CA THR A 726 -20.21 -7.89 -21.94
C THR A 726 -19.59 -6.62 -22.49
N ARG A 727 -19.40 -6.49 -23.81
CA ARG A 727 -18.91 -5.25 -24.44
C ARG A 727 -20.09 -4.32 -24.70
N LEU A 728 -20.14 -3.22 -23.97
CA LEU A 728 -21.14 -2.18 -24.12
C LEU A 728 -20.50 -0.97 -24.80
N ASN A 729 -21.15 -0.44 -25.82
CA ASN A 729 -20.84 0.91 -26.32
C ASN A 729 -21.19 1.94 -25.22
N PRO A 730 -20.55 3.13 -25.20
CA PRO A 730 -20.77 4.15 -24.17
C PRO A 730 -22.25 4.44 -23.87
N ASP A 731 -23.09 4.58 -24.90
CA ASP A 731 -24.52 4.87 -24.77
C ASP A 731 -25.24 3.81 -23.93
N ARG A 732 -25.01 2.53 -24.25
CA ARG A 732 -25.59 1.37 -23.54
C ARG A 732 -24.98 1.15 -22.15
N ARG A 733 -23.83 1.77 -21.86
CA ARG A 733 -23.28 1.86 -20.51
C ARG A 733 -24.03 2.95 -19.73
N ILE A 734 -24.11 4.17 -20.27
CA ILE A 734 -24.86 5.30 -19.69
C ILE A 734 -26.32 4.92 -19.41
N GLU A 735 -27.05 4.45 -20.42
CA GLU A 735 -28.46 3.99 -20.33
C GLU A 735 -28.69 3.00 -19.18
N ARG A 736 -27.78 2.03 -19.01
CA ARG A 736 -27.87 1.02 -17.94
C ARG A 736 -27.55 1.57 -16.55
N LEU A 737 -26.70 2.59 -16.47
CA LEU A 737 -26.33 3.25 -15.22
C LEU A 737 -27.38 4.27 -14.78
N GLU A 738 -27.98 4.99 -15.72
CA GLU A 738 -29.20 5.80 -15.50
C GLU A 738 -30.38 4.92 -15.08
N THR A 739 -30.58 3.78 -15.75
CA THR A 739 -31.59 2.78 -15.36
C THR A 739 -31.35 2.21 -13.97
N PHE A 740 -30.09 1.99 -13.59
CA PHE A 740 -29.70 1.56 -12.24
C PHE A 740 -29.94 2.64 -11.18
N ASN A 741 -29.52 3.87 -11.44
CA ASN A 741 -29.77 5.02 -10.57
C ASN A 741 -31.28 5.23 -10.37
N LYS A 742 -32.06 5.18 -11.46
CA LYS A 742 -33.52 5.21 -11.43
C LYS A 742 -34.10 4.06 -10.59
N ARG A 743 -33.69 2.80 -10.81
CA ARG A 743 -34.16 1.64 -10.03
C ARG A 743 -33.90 1.82 -8.53
N LEU A 744 -32.75 2.38 -8.17
CA LEU A 744 -32.35 2.70 -6.79
C LEU A 744 -33.19 3.84 -6.20
N GLN A 745 -33.46 4.91 -6.96
CA GLN A 745 -34.32 6.02 -6.54
C GLN A 745 -35.82 5.68 -6.54
N THR A 746 -36.26 4.61 -7.22
CA THR A 746 -37.67 4.17 -7.22
C THR A 746 -37.96 3.04 -6.22
N SER A 747 -36.96 2.42 -5.60
CA SER A 747 -37.17 1.41 -4.55
C SER A 747 -37.48 2.12 -3.21
N PRO A 748 -38.67 1.91 -2.62
CA PRO A 748 -39.02 2.53 -1.33
C PRO A 748 -38.04 2.15 -0.21
N GLU A 749 -37.54 0.92 -0.22
CA GLU A 749 -36.59 0.40 0.77
C GLU A 749 -35.21 1.06 0.63
N SER A 750 -34.80 1.35 -0.61
CA SER A 750 -33.54 2.03 -0.91
C SER A 750 -33.61 3.52 -0.55
N MET A 751 -34.70 4.19 -0.94
CA MET A 751 -34.93 5.60 -0.64
C MET A 751 -35.16 5.88 0.84
N GLU A 752 -35.82 4.99 1.57
CA GLU A 752 -35.95 5.11 3.03
C GLU A 752 -34.57 5.10 3.70
N VAL A 753 -33.60 4.31 3.23
CA VAL A 753 -32.23 4.36 3.76
C VAL A 753 -31.61 5.74 3.52
N PHE A 754 -31.59 6.27 2.29
CA PHE A 754 -31.01 7.59 2.01
C PHE A 754 -31.71 8.72 2.79
N LYS A 755 -33.05 8.70 2.83
CA LYS A 755 -33.87 9.65 3.60
C LYS A 755 -33.57 9.59 5.10
N THR A 756 -33.47 8.40 5.69
CA THR A 756 -33.15 8.29 7.13
C THR A 756 -31.71 8.74 7.44
N TRP A 757 -30.83 8.74 6.45
CA TRP A 757 -29.47 9.27 6.56
C TRP A 757 -29.31 10.73 6.10
N GLN A 758 -30.41 11.43 5.76
CA GLN A 758 -30.40 12.82 5.28
C GLN A 758 -29.50 13.03 4.04
N MET A 759 -29.52 12.06 3.13
CA MET A 759 -28.74 12.07 1.88
C MET A 759 -29.67 12.08 0.66
N GLU A 760 -29.31 12.79 -0.39
CA GLU A 760 -29.90 12.64 -1.72
C GLU A 760 -28.86 12.15 -2.75
N LEU A 761 -29.34 11.42 -3.76
CA LEU A 761 -28.56 10.93 -4.89
C LEU A 761 -29.01 11.67 -6.15
N ASP A 762 -28.11 12.38 -6.84
CA ASP A 762 -28.47 13.08 -8.08
C ASP A 762 -28.96 12.05 -9.12
N ARG A 763 -29.92 12.48 -9.94
CA ARG A 763 -30.46 11.69 -11.05
C ARG A 763 -29.51 11.68 -12.24
N ARG A 764 -28.67 12.72 -12.37
CA ARG A 764 -27.70 12.89 -13.45
C ARG A 764 -26.35 12.28 -13.12
N LEU A 765 -25.60 11.99 -14.17
CA LEU A 765 -24.18 11.64 -14.10
C LEU A 765 -23.36 12.91 -13.90
N VAL A 766 -22.18 12.79 -13.27
CA VAL A 766 -21.28 13.93 -13.01
C VAL A 766 -20.57 14.34 -14.31
N GLU A 767 -20.77 15.60 -14.71
CA GLU A 767 -20.02 16.24 -15.79
C GLU A 767 -18.67 16.75 -15.26
N VAL A 768 -17.56 16.52 -16.00
CA VAL A 768 -16.21 16.92 -15.57
C VAL A 768 -15.47 17.65 -16.71
N PRO A 769 -14.96 18.88 -16.50
CA PRO A 769 -14.32 19.69 -17.53
C PRO A 769 -12.88 19.23 -17.81
N GLY A 770 -12.55 19.09 -19.09
CA GLY A 770 -11.49 18.19 -19.53
C GLY A 770 -10.80 18.59 -20.83
N ARG A 771 -9.68 17.91 -21.12
CA ARG A 771 -8.65 18.39 -22.05
C ARG A 771 -8.20 17.26 -22.99
N LEU A 772 -8.17 17.55 -24.29
CA LEU A 772 -7.52 16.71 -25.30
C LEU A 772 -6.08 17.21 -25.47
N LEU A 773 -5.09 16.32 -25.37
CA LEU A 773 -3.69 16.68 -25.60
C LEU A 773 -3.39 16.84 -27.11
N PRO A 774 -2.43 17.71 -27.49
CA PRO A 774 -1.91 17.77 -28.85
C PRO A 774 -1.38 16.42 -29.34
N GLN A 775 -1.44 16.17 -30.65
CA GLN A 775 -0.85 14.98 -31.26
C GLN A 775 0.68 15.01 -31.15
N GLU A 776 1.29 13.86 -30.82
CA GLU A 776 2.74 13.73 -30.74
C GLU A 776 3.40 13.53 -32.11
N MET A 777 4.67 13.93 -32.19
CA MET A 777 5.51 13.76 -33.37
C MET A 777 6.39 12.52 -33.24
N ILE A 778 6.26 11.60 -34.21
CA ILE A 778 6.98 10.34 -34.32
C ILE A 778 8.20 10.52 -35.22
N PHE A 779 9.39 10.25 -34.69
CA PHE A 779 10.67 10.45 -35.38
C PHE A 779 11.26 9.12 -35.86
N PHE A 780 11.47 9.01 -37.17
CA PHE A 780 12.05 7.85 -37.86
C PHE A 780 13.52 8.05 -38.25
N SER A 781 14.08 9.25 -38.06
CA SER A 781 15.52 9.51 -38.12
C SER A 781 15.87 10.73 -37.23
N THR A 782 17.15 11.05 -37.11
CA THR A 782 17.64 12.25 -36.42
C THR A 782 17.60 13.53 -37.27
N THR A 783 17.44 13.40 -38.60
CA THR A 783 17.58 14.52 -39.56
C THR A 783 16.30 14.91 -40.29
N ALA A 784 15.28 14.04 -40.28
CA ALA A 784 13.99 14.33 -40.91
C ALA A 784 13.00 14.93 -39.90
N ASN A 785 12.11 15.79 -40.40
CA ASN A 785 10.92 16.20 -39.64
C ASN A 785 10.09 14.95 -39.28
N GLY A 786 9.64 14.88 -38.02
CA GLY A 786 8.76 13.80 -37.56
C GLY A 786 7.40 13.82 -38.28
N VAL A 787 6.66 12.73 -38.19
CA VAL A 787 5.27 12.64 -38.66
C VAL A 787 4.32 12.73 -37.47
N GLN A 788 3.13 13.29 -37.66
CA GLN A 788 2.08 13.28 -36.62
C GLN A 788 1.56 11.85 -36.40
N ALA A 789 1.19 11.53 -35.16
CA ALA A 789 0.56 10.24 -34.82
C ALA A 789 -0.84 10.03 -35.44
N GLY A 790 -1.49 11.11 -35.89
CA GLY A 790 -2.84 11.09 -36.48
C GLY A 790 -3.95 11.01 -35.43
N GLU A 791 -5.20 11.24 -35.86
CA GLU A 791 -6.38 11.26 -34.98
C GLU A 791 -6.61 9.93 -34.23
N GLN A 792 -6.25 8.81 -34.85
CA GLN A 792 -6.37 7.46 -34.28
C GLN A 792 -5.11 7.02 -33.51
N ALA A 793 -4.08 7.87 -33.45
CA ALA A 793 -2.77 7.58 -32.83
C ALA A 793 -2.16 6.22 -33.28
N ASP A 794 -2.18 5.93 -34.58
CA ASP A 794 -1.58 4.76 -35.23
C ASP A 794 -0.73 5.24 -36.43
N TRP A 795 0.58 4.98 -36.37
CA TRP A 795 1.57 5.36 -37.40
C TRP A 795 2.10 4.17 -38.20
N THR A 796 1.42 3.01 -38.16
CA THR A 796 1.81 1.77 -38.88
C THR A 796 2.03 2.01 -40.37
N ALA A 797 1.30 2.95 -40.99
CA ALA A 797 1.42 3.27 -42.40
C ALA A 797 2.75 3.97 -42.76
N HIS A 798 3.31 4.79 -41.87
CA HIS A 798 4.48 5.64 -42.19
C HIS A 798 5.77 4.84 -42.39
N PHE A 799 5.89 3.65 -41.79
CA PHE A 799 6.98 2.68 -42.01
C PHE A 799 7.16 2.22 -43.46
N ARG A 800 6.17 2.43 -44.35
CA ARG A 800 6.32 2.11 -45.78
C ARG A 800 7.33 3.02 -46.48
N ASN A 801 7.43 4.26 -46.01
CA ASN A 801 8.17 5.34 -46.68
C ASN A 801 9.32 5.88 -45.82
N ASN A 802 9.50 5.35 -44.60
CA ASN A 802 10.47 5.83 -43.62
C ASN A 802 11.38 4.68 -43.13
N PRO A 803 12.67 4.95 -42.84
CA PRO A 803 13.54 3.99 -42.17
C PRO A 803 13.10 3.74 -40.72
N MET A 804 13.68 2.73 -40.07
CA MET A 804 13.71 2.68 -38.60
C MET A 804 14.80 3.60 -38.05
N PHE A 805 14.54 4.24 -36.91
CA PHE A 805 15.40 5.25 -36.28
C PHE A 805 16.83 4.75 -35.99
N ALA A 806 16.99 3.48 -35.61
CA ALA A 806 18.28 2.79 -35.55
C ALA A 806 18.11 1.30 -35.87
N THR A 807 18.99 0.73 -36.68
CA THR A 807 18.95 -0.69 -37.07
C THR A 807 20.23 -1.43 -36.69
N VAL A 808 20.10 -2.71 -36.32
CA VAL A 808 21.25 -3.58 -36.00
C VAL A 808 21.38 -4.63 -37.11
N ARG A 809 22.40 -4.50 -37.95
CA ARG A 809 22.63 -5.37 -39.12
C ARG A 809 22.61 -6.87 -38.75
N LEU A 810 21.79 -7.63 -39.45
CA LEU A 810 21.56 -9.06 -39.21
C LEU A 810 22.29 -9.91 -40.27
N ASN A 811 23.43 -10.49 -39.87
CA ASN A 811 24.30 -11.29 -40.72
C ASN A 811 24.16 -12.80 -40.44
N ARG A 812 24.29 -13.23 -39.18
CA ARG A 812 24.18 -14.66 -38.77
C ARG A 812 22.81 -14.92 -38.14
N TRP A 813 21.88 -15.51 -38.87
CA TRP A 813 20.57 -15.90 -38.33
C TRP A 813 19.95 -17.11 -39.02
N TYR A 814 19.05 -17.79 -38.30
CA TYR A 814 18.59 -19.14 -38.61
C TYR A 814 17.06 -19.20 -38.64
N LEU A 815 16.51 -20.04 -39.52
CA LEU A 815 15.08 -20.30 -39.63
C LEU A 815 14.79 -21.79 -39.45
N ILE A 816 14.33 -22.18 -38.26
CA ILE A 816 13.92 -23.56 -37.95
C ILE A 816 12.45 -23.75 -38.38
N VAL A 817 12.20 -24.68 -39.30
CA VAL A 817 10.86 -24.89 -39.89
C VAL A 817 10.52 -26.38 -40.07
N PRO A 818 9.34 -26.86 -39.62
CA PRO A 818 8.88 -28.20 -39.95
C PRO A 818 8.69 -28.39 -41.46
N ASN A 819 9.09 -29.54 -42.01
CA ASN A 819 9.00 -29.85 -43.46
C ASN A 819 7.69 -29.37 -44.11
N ARG A 820 6.56 -29.64 -43.44
CA ARG A 820 5.18 -29.27 -43.83
C ARG A 820 4.81 -27.78 -43.82
N ALA A 821 5.74 -26.88 -43.51
CA ALA A 821 5.56 -25.43 -43.42
C ALA A 821 6.61 -24.65 -44.24
N THR A 822 7.50 -25.36 -44.96
CA THR A 822 8.66 -24.77 -45.64
C THR A 822 8.27 -23.79 -46.74
N ARG A 823 7.16 -24.03 -47.46
CA ARG A 823 6.67 -23.11 -48.50
C ARG A 823 6.19 -21.79 -47.88
N GLU A 824 5.28 -21.86 -46.92
CA GLU A 824 4.69 -20.68 -46.26
C GLU A 824 5.76 -19.87 -45.52
N ALA A 825 6.81 -20.53 -45.01
CA ALA A 825 7.97 -19.86 -44.41
C ALA A 825 8.84 -19.13 -45.44
N ASN A 826 9.02 -19.66 -46.66
CA ASN A 826 9.73 -18.98 -47.74
C ASN A 826 8.93 -17.80 -48.31
N ASP A 827 7.62 -17.95 -48.50
CA ASP A 827 6.72 -16.86 -48.91
C ASP A 827 6.81 -15.68 -47.91
N PHE A 828 6.75 -16.01 -46.61
CA PHE A 828 6.85 -15.02 -45.54
C PHE A 828 8.25 -14.40 -45.41
N LEU A 829 9.32 -15.17 -45.61
CA LEU A 829 10.70 -14.67 -45.66
C LEU A 829 10.89 -13.65 -46.79
N GLY A 830 10.30 -13.89 -47.97
CA GLY A 830 10.27 -12.93 -49.08
C GLY A 830 9.59 -11.62 -48.68
N CYS A 831 8.41 -11.68 -48.06
CA CYS A 831 7.72 -10.51 -47.52
C CYS A 831 8.53 -9.77 -46.44
N MET A 832 9.24 -10.49 -45.57
CA MET A 832 10.12 -9.89 -44.55
C MET A 832 11.30 -9.15 -45.18
N ILE A 833 11.99 -9.74 -46.15
CA ILE A 833 13.12 -9.11 -46.83
C ILE A 833 12.65 -7.85 -47.58
N GLN A 834 11.47 -7.89 -48.21
CA GLN A 834 10.86 -6.71 -48.83
C GLN A 834 10.54 -5.61 -47.81
N ALA A 835 9.94 -5.95 -46.67
CA ALA A 835 9.62 -5.00 -45.60
C ALA A 835 10.88 -4.39 -44.95
N ALA A 836 11.91 -5.21 -44.73
CA ALA A 836 13.19 -4.78 -44.16
C ALA A 836 13.93 -3.77 -45.06
N ARG A 837 13.94 -4.01 -46.38
CA ARG A 837 14.48 -3.06 -47.37
C ARG A 837 13.79 -1.68 -47.29
N GLY A 838 12.46 -1.65 -47.22
CA GLY A 838 11.70 -0.39 -47.07
C GLY A 838 12.08 0.39 -45.80
N MET A 839 12.23 -0.31 -44.67
CA MET A 839 12.60 0.27 -43.38
C MET A 839 14.13 0.44 -43.18
N ARG A 840 14.94 0.25 -44.23
CA ARG A 840 16.42 0.29 -44.20
C ARG A 840 17.07 -0.58 -43.10
N PHE A 841 16.50 -1.77 -42.87
CA PHE A 841 17.09 -2.79 -42.02
C PHE A 841 17.83 -3.82 -42.88
N GLU A 842 19.16 -3.81 -42.79
CA GLU A 842 20.02 -4.80 -43.44
C GLU A 842 19.86 -6.19 -42.81
N ILE A 843 19.17 -7.08 -43.54
CA ILE A 843 19.01 -8.50 -43.22
C ILE A 843 19.65 -9.32 -44.34
N SER A 844 20.63 -10.15 -43.99
CA SER A 844 21.25 -11.14 -44.87
C SER A 844 20.35 -12.38 -45.02
N ASN A 845 20.64 -13.25 -46.00
CA ASN A 845 19.94 -14.54 -46.13
C ASN A 845 20.18 -15.40 -44.87
N CYS A 846 19.16 -16.13 -44.41
CA CYS A 846 19.26 -17.05 -43.27
C CYS A 846 19.69 -18.47 -43.68
N GLU A 847 20.26 -19.21 -42.73
CA GLU A 847 20.37 -20.67 -42.84
C GLU A 847 19.01 -21.28 -42.47
N ILE A 848 18.30 -21.89 -43.44
CA ILE A 848 17.03 -22.57 -43.22
C ILE A 848 17.32 -24.00 -42.77
N VAL A 849 16.85 -24.37 -41.58
CA VAL A 849 17.04 -25.69 -40.99
C VAL A 849 15.68 -26.38 -40.87
N THR A 850 15.47 -27.37 -41.72
CA THR A 850 14.23 -28.14 -41.72
C THR A 850 14.21 -29.18 -40.61
N ILE A 851 13.04 -29.43 -40.02
CA ILE A 851 12.82 -30.49 -39.01
C ILE A 851 11.71 -31.46 -39.44
N PRO A 852 11.83 -32.77 -39.14
CA PRO A 852 10.88 -33.78 -39.60
C PRO A 852 9.53 -33.68 -38.88
N ASP A 853 9.57 -33.34 -37.59
CA ASP A 853 8.43 -33.21 -36.69
C ASP A 853 8.49 -31.90 -35.91
N ASP A 854 7.38 -31.50 -35.30
CA ASP A 854 7.28 -30.28 -34.51
C ASP A 854 7.21 -30.54 -32.99
N ASN A 855 7.81 -31.61 -32.45
CA ASN A 855 7.82 -31.86 -31.02
C ASN A 855 8.84 -30.96 -30.27
N PRO A 856 8.59 -30.59 -28.99
CA PRO A 856 9.50 -29.76 -28.20
C PRO A 856 10.96 -30.25 -28.19
N GLY A 857 11.17 -31.56 -28.04
CA GLY A 857 12.52 -32.14 -28.01
C GLY A 857 13.26 -32.05 -29.35
N THR A 858 12.55 -32.03 -30.49
CA THR A 858 13.14 -31.84 -31.81
C THR A 858 13.63 -30.41 -31.98
N TYR A 859 12.86 -29.40 -31.56
CA TYR A 859 13.36 -28.03 -31.50
C TYR A 859 14.60 -27.90 -30.60
N VAL A 860 14.60 -28.49 -29.40
CA VAL A 860 15.74 -28.38 -28.48
C VAL A 860 17.03 -28.98 -29.07
N ARG A 861 16.98 -30.19 -29.64
CA ARG A 861 18.14 -30.81 -30.32
C ARG A 861 18.65 -29.97 -31.50
N THR A 862 17.74 -29.44 -32.31
CA THR A 862 18.11 -28.57 -33.45
C THR A 862 18.72 -27.25 -32.97
N LEU A 863 18.21 -26.69 -31.87
CA LEU A 863 18.77 -25.50 -31.23
C LEU A 863 20.18 -25.78 -30.67
N ASP A 864 20.43 -26.89 -29.98
CA ASP A 864 21.78 -27.24 -29.49
C ASP A 864 22.84 -27.22 -30.61
N ASN A 865 22.51 -27.76 -31.79
CA ASN A 865 23.40 -27.75 -32.95
C ASN A 865 23.64 -26.32 -33.50
N ILE A 866 22.61 -25.48 -33.53
CA ILE A 866 22.67 -24.11 -34.07
C ILE A 866 23.35 -23.13 -33.09
N LEU A 867 23.14 -23.31 -31.78
CA LEU A 867 23.66 -22.41 -30.74
C LEU A 867 25.20 -22.38 -30.69
N ASN A 868 25.85 -23.46 -31.15
CA ASN A 868 27.31 -23.53 -31.28
C ASN A 868 27.86 -22.70 -32.48
N LYS A 869 27.01 -22.20 -33.39
CA LYS A 869 27.39 -21.36 -34.55
C LYS A 869 27.33 -19.85 -34.28
N ASP A 870 27.16 -19.43 -33.02
CA ASP A 870 26.97 -18.03 -32.58
C ASP A 870 25.96 -17.21 -33.42
N PRO A 871 24.66 -17.56 -33.38
CA PRO A 871 23.60 -16.86 -34.11
C PRO A 871 23.17 -15.55 -33.42
N GLN A 872 23.03 -14.46 -34.18
CA GLN A 872 22.49 -13.19 -33.64
C GLN A 872 21.00 -13.30 -33.27
N LEU A 873 20.24 -14.12 -34.01
CA LEU A 873 18.82 -14.38 -33.81
C LEU A 873 18.43 -15.75 -34.39
N ILE A 874 17.45 -16.43 -33.78
CA ILE A 874 16.84 -17.65 -34.33
C ILE A 874 15.33 -17.44 -34.48
N MET A 875 14.81 -17.68 -35.69
CA MET A 875 13.38 -17.79 -35.97
C MET A 875 12.94 -19.26 -35.92
N CYS A 876 11.80 -19.54 -35.30
CA CYS A 876 11.19 -20.87 -35.22
C CYS A 876 9.74 -20.84 -35.68
N VAL A 877 9.37 -21.65 -36.67
CA VAL A 877 7.98 -21.82 -37.10
C VAL A 877 7.35 -22.98 -36.32
N VAL A 878 6.34 -22.70 -35.50
CA VAL A 878 5.50 -23.70 -34.81
C VAL A 878 4.14 -23.82 -35.49
N THR A 879 3.54 -25.01 -35.51
CA THR A 879 2.36 -25.27 -36.34
C THR A 879 1.04 -24.72 -35.78
N ASN A 880 0.98 -24.45 -34.46
CA ASN A 880 -0.19 -23.96 -33.75
C ASN A 880 0.23 -23.36 -32.39
N ASN A 881 -0.72 -22.95 -31.54
CA ASN A 881 -0.45 -22.20 -30.30
C ASN A 881 -0.16 -23.06 -29.05
N LYS A 882 0.08 -24.39 -29.14
CA LYS A 882 0.50 -25.16 -27.95
C LYS A 882 1.77 -24.56 -27.33
N ALA A 883 1.70 -24.29 -26.02
CA ALA A 883 2.71 -23.55 -25.26
C ALA A 883 3.96 -24.37 -24.91
N ASP A 884 3.90 -25.70 -25.03
CA ASP A 884 4.99 -26.66 -24.80
C ASP A 884 6.26 -26.33 -25.60
N ARG A 885 6.11 -26.11 -26.91
CA ARG A 885 7.21 -25.80 -27.85
C ARG A 885 7.73 -24.39 -27.64
N TYR A 886 6.84 -23.42 -27.43
CA TYR A 886 7.22 -22.04 -27.09
C TYR A 886 8.06 -22.00 -25.82
N THR A 887 7.62 -22.73 -24.78
CA THR A 887 8.35 -22.92 -23.50
C THR A 887 9.73 -23.52 -23.73
N ALA A 888 9.83 -24.61 -24.48
CA ALA A 888 11.11 -25.28 -24.75
C ALA A 888 12.09 -24.37 -25.51
N ILE A 889 11.63 -23.71 -26.58
CA ILE A 889 12.43 -22.76 -27.37
C ILE A 889 12.88 -21.58 -26.51
N LYS A 890 11.98 -20.97 -25.73
CA LYS A 890 12.30 -19.81 -24.88
C LYS A 890 13.21 -20.16 -23.72
N LYS A 891 13.02 -21.29 -23.04
CA LYS A 891 13.93 -21.73 -21.96
C LYS A 891 15.35 -21.96 -22.49
N LYS A 892 15.47 -22.70 -23.59
CA LYS A 892 16.76 -23.03 -24.21
C LYS A 892 17.54 -21.80 -24.67
N CYS A 893 16.86 -20.82 -25.28
CA CYS A 893 17.52 -19.65 -25.88
C CYS A 893 17.58 -18.41 -24.99
N CYS A 894 16.81 -18.34 -23.90
CA CYS A 894 16.80 -17.18 -23.00
C CYS A 894 17.32 -17.47 -21.59
N VAL A 895 17.54 -18.73 -21.20
CA VAL A 895 18.22 -19.07 -19.94
C VAL A 895 19.46 -19.92 -20.17
N ASP A 896 19.34 -21.07 -20.84
CA ASP A 896 20.48 -21.99 -21.05
C ASP A 896 21.54 -21.38 -21.99
N ARG A 897 21.12 -20.42 -22.83
CA ARG A 897 21.92 -19.52 -23.66
C ARG A 897 21.27 -18.12 -23.69
N ALA A 898 21.92 -17.17 -24.38
CA ALA A 898 21.56 -15.76 -24.41
C ALA A 898 21.21 -15.25 -25.83
N ILE A 899 20.39 -16.01 -26.56
CA ILE A 899 20.08 -15.77 -27.99
C ILE A 899 18.63 -15.28 -28.18
N PRO A 900 18.42 -14.09 -28.75
CA PRO A 900 17.07 -13.60 -29.07
C PRO A 900 16.32 -14.52 -30.05
N THR A 901 15.03 -14.73 -29.79
CA THR A 901 14.19 -15.67 -30.55
C THR A 901 12.89 -15.04 -31.04
N GLN A 902 12.55 -15.35 -32.30
CA GLN A 902 11.26 -15.04 -32.91
C GLN A 902 10.49 -16.35 -33.14
N VAL A 903 9.28 -16.46 -32.60
CA VAL A 903 8.44 -17.66 -32.78
C VAL A 903 7.23 -17.29 -33.62
N MET A 904 7.08 -17.93 -34.78
CA MET A 904 6.00 -17.70 -35.74
C MET A 904 5.05 -18.88 -35.77
N VAL A 905 3.75 -18.63 -35.80
CA VAL A 905 2.73 -19.69 -35.95
C VAL A 905 2.45 -19.91 -37.44
N GLN A 906 2.43 -21.16 -37.91
CA GLN A 906 2.22 -21.49 -39.34
C GLN A 906 0.98 -20.79 -39.92
N LYS A 907 -0.14 -20.79 -39.19
CA LYS A 907 -1.39 -20.09 -39.57
C LYS A 907 -1.23 -18.57 -39.75
N THR A 908 -0.27 -17.95 -39.06
CA THR A 908 0.02 -16.50 -39.15
C THR A 908 0.87 -16.14 -40.37
N ILE A 909 1.62 -17.11 -40.90
CA ILE A 909 2.44 -16.96 -42.13
C ILE A 909 1.78 -17.58 -43.37
N THR A 910 0.60 -18.20 -43.25
CA THR A 910 -0.16 -18.73 -44.39
C THR A 910 -0.85 -17.61 -45.19
N PRO A 911 -0.63 -17.48 -46.51
CA PRO A 911 -1.31 -16.48 -47.34
C PRO A 911 -2.85 -16.60 -47.30
N LYS A 912 -3.56 -15.49 -47.06
CA LYS A 912 -5.03 -15.50 -47.11
C LYS A 912 -5.50 -15.59 -48.56
N GLY A 913 -6.25 -16.66 -48.88
CA GLY A 913 -6.70 -16.92 -50.25
C GLY A 913 -5.57 -17.10 -51.25
N GLY A 914 -4.41 -17.61 -50.81
CA GLY A 914 -3.20 -17.74 -51.64
C GLY A 914 -2.45 -16.43 -51.92
N ASN A 915 -3.02 -15.27 -51.59
CA ASN A 915 -2.41 -13.97 -51.90
C ASN A 915 -1.30 -13.62 -50.90
N VAL A 916 -0.04 -13.87 -51.27
CA VAL A 916 1.16 -13.59 -50.47
C VAL A 916 1.24 -12.13 -49.99
N ARG A 917 0.72 -11.15 -50.76
CA ARG A 917 0.70 -9.73 -50.34
C ARG A 917 -0.06 -9.49 -49.03
N THR A 918 -0.98 -10.38 -48.67
CA THR A 918 -1.72 -10.30 -47.38
C THR A 918 -0.84 -10.52 -46.15
N LEU A 919 0.38 -11.06 -46.33
CA LEU A 919 1.37 -11.25 -45.26
C LEU A 919 2.18 -9.99 -44.96
N MET A 920 2.22 -8.99 -45.85
CA MET A 920 3.13 -7.84 -45.73
C MET A 920 2.96 -7.06 -44.42
N SER A 921 1.73 -6.87 -43.93
CA SER A 921 1.48 -6.17 -42.67
C SER A 921 1.96 -6.96 -41.43
N VAL A 922 1.96 -8.29 -41.50
CA VAL A 922 2.54 -9.18 -40.49
C VAL A 922 4.07 -9.14 -40.58
N ALA A 923 4.62 -9.22 -41.79
CA ALA A 923 6.04 -9.17 -42.06
C ALA A 923 6.67 -7.86 -41.55
N THR A 924 6.06 -6.69 -41.82
CA THR A 924 6.51 -5.39 -41.28
C THR A 924 6.59 -5.43 -39.75
N LYS A 925 5.54 -5.89 -39.05
CA LYS A 925 5.53 -5.95 -37.58
C LYS A 925 6.56 -6.93 -37.02
N VAL A 926 6.78 -8.07 -37.66
CA VAL A 926 7.83 -9.05 -37.27
C VAL A 926 9.24 -8.50 -37.51
N VAL A 927 9.48 -7.76 -38.59
CA VAL A 927 10.78 -7.13 -38.89
C VAL A 927 11.10 -6.01 -37.89
N ILE A 928 10.10 -5.20 -37.50
CA ILE A 928 10.21 -4.22 -36.41
C ILE A 928 10.59 -4.92 -35.08
N GLN A 929 9.87 -5.99 -34.73
CA GLN A 929 10.10 -6.79 -33.53
C GLN A 929 11.50 -7.46 -33.53
N MET A 930 11.98 -7.93 -34.69
CA MET A 930 13.34 -8.48 -34.84
C MET A 930 14.42 -7.43 -34.61
N ASN A 931 14.24 -6.21 -35.11
CA ASN A 931 15.18 -5.12 -34.86
C ASN A 931 15.28 -4.79 -33.35
N CYS A 932 14.13 -4.69 -32.66
CA CYS A 932 14.08 -4.50 -31.21
C CYS A 932 14.82 -5.59 -30.43
N LYS A 933 14.67 -6.85 -30.86
CA LYS A 933 15.30 -8.03 -30.24
C LYS A 933 16.82 -8.05 -30.40
N LEU A 934 17.36 -7.38 -31.40
CA LEU A 934 18.81 -7.20 -31.60
C LEU A 934 19.36 -5.99 -30.83
N GLY A 935 18.50 -5.05 -30.44
CA GLY A 935 18.85 -3.79 -29.76
C GLY A 935 18.64 -2.52 -30.59
N GLY A 936 18.00 -2.62 -31.76
CA GLY A 936 17.64 -1.47 -32.60
C GLY A 936 16.38 -0.74 -32.13
N VAL A 937 16.21 0.49 -32.62
CA VAL A 937 15.14 1.43 -32.22
C VAL A 937 14.26 1.73 -33.43
N PRO A 938 12.97 1.34 -33.45
CA PRO A 938 12.11 1.62 -34.59
C PRO A 938 11.73 3.11 -34.75
N TRP A 939 11.41 3.81 -33.65
CA TRP A 939 11.12 5.26 -33.64
C TRP A 939 11.45 5.90 -32.29
N LYS A 940 11.59 7.23 -32.25
CA LYS A 940 11.66 8.04 -31.01
C LYS A 940 10.51 9.07 -30.99
N VAL A 941 10.16 9.58 -29.81
CA VAL A 941 9.30 10.75 -29.60
C VAL A 941 10.15 11.80 -28.86
N LYS A 942 9.99 13.09 -29.19
CA LYS A 942 10.79 14.15 -28.56
C LYS A 942 10.32 14.39 -27.12
N ILE A 943 11.18 14.07 -26.15
CA ILE A 943 11.01 14.38 -24.73
C ILE A 943 11.98 15.53 -24.42
N PRO A 944 11.53 16.69 -23.91
CA PRO A 944 12.40 17.85 -23.68
C PRO A 944 13.12 17.79 -22.31
N LEU A 945 13.71 16.63 -21.95
CA LEU A 945 14.32 16.39 -20.63
C LEU A 945 15.67 15.70 -20.74
N ASN A 946 16.74 16.51 -20.78
CA ASN A 946 18.11 16.03 -20.85
C ASN A 946 18.50 15.19 -19.60
N GLY A 947 19.24 14.09 -19.80
CA GLY A 947 19.72 13.21 -18.74
C GLY A 947 18.63 12.38 -18.05
N LEU A 948 17.55 12.02 -18.76
CA LEU A 948 16.41 11.27 -18.22
C LEU A 948 16.60 9.74 -18.31
N MET A 949 16.50 9.06 -17.17
CA MET A 949 16.24 7.62 -17.10
C MET A 949 14.78 7.37 -16.71
N THR A 950 14.03 6.64 -17.53
CA THR A 950 12.64 6.25 -17.25
C THR A 950 12.58 4.76 -16.91
N ILE A 951 12.03 4.40 -15.75
CA ILE A 951 11.91 3.03 -15.24
C ILE A 951 10.43 2.62 -15.17
N GLY A 952 10.14 1.36 -15.52
CA GLY A 952 8.87 0.69 -15.25
C GLY A 952 9.08 -0.61 -14.48
N PHE A 953 8.17 -0.96 -13.57
CA PHE A 953 8.18 -2.20 -12.81
C PHE A 953 6.79 -2.85 -12.73
N ASP A 954 6.74 -4.17 -12.94
CA ASP A 954 5.54 -5.01 -12.84
C ASP A 954 5.86 -6.37 -12.17
N VAL A 955 4.87 -7.02 -11.58
CA VAL A 955 4.99 -8.32 -10.88
C VAL A 955 3.96 -9.32 -11.40
N CYS A 956 4.41 -10.51 -11.82
CA CYS A 956 3.52 -11.58 -12.31
C CYS A 956 3.68 -12.85 -11.47
N HIS A 957 2.58 -13.49 -11.06
CA HIS A 957 2.59 -14.78 -10.35
C HIS A 957 2.95 -15.94 -11.28
N ASP A 958 3.74 -16.89 -10.78
CA ASP A 958 4.15 -18.07 -11.56
C ASP A 958 2.98 -19.03 -11.83
N ALA A 959 2.90 -19.54 -13.07
CA ALA A 959 1.82 -20.40 -13.52
C ALA A 959 1.89 -21.85 -12.99
N LYS A 960 3.06 -22.30 -12.53
CA LYS A 960 3.28 -23.65 -11.97
C LYS A 960 3.28 -23.63 -10.45
N ASP A 961 3.89 -22.61 -9.86
CA ASP A 961 4.06 -22.48 -8.42
C ASP A 961 3.48 -21.17 -7.90
N LYS A 962 2.23 -21.22 -7.45
CA LYS A 962 1.52 -20.05 -6.87
C LYS A 962 2.15 -19.49 -5.58
N SER A 963 3.19 -20.13 -5.03
CA SER A 963 4.00 -19.55 -3.94
C SER A 963 5.08 -18.58 -4.44
N LYS A 964 5.24 -18.40 -5.75
CA LYS A 964 6.26 -17.55 -6.38
C LYS A 964 5.66 -16.45 -7.26
N SER A 965 6.33 -15.31 -7.25
CA SER A 965 6.08 -14.18 -8.15
C SER A 965 7.39 -13.70 -8.76
N PHE A 966 7.34 -13.16 -9.98
CA PHE A 966 8.49 -12.58 -10.68
C PHE A 966 8.26 -11.09 -10.90
N GLY A 967 9.09 -10.26 -10.25
CA GLY A 967 9.15 -8.82 -10.46
C GLY A 967 10.14 -8.49 -11.58
N ALA A 968 9.69 -7.77 -12.59
CA ALA A 968 10.51 -7.36 -13.73
C ALA A 968 10.64 -5.83 -13.76
N MET A 969 11.87 -5.34 -13.94
CA MET A 969 12.17 -3.91 -14.08
C MET A 969 12.73 -3.65 -15.47
N VAL A 970 12.28 -2.58 -16.14
CA VAL A 970 12.83 -2.12 -17.43
C VAL A 970 13.11 -0.63 -17.35
N ALA A 971 14.32 -0.21 -17.73
CA ALA A 971 14.79 1.17 -17.70
C ALA A 971 15.25 1.65 -19.08
N THR A 972 14.98 2.91 -19.43
CA THR A 972 15.52 3.56 -20.64
C THR A 972 16.91 4.12 -20.35
N LEU A 973 17.84 3.80 -21.25
CA LEU A 973 19.17 4.40 -21.31
C LEU A 973 19.15 5.39 -22.49
N ASP A 974 18.65 6.59 -22.25
CA ASP A 974 18.54 7.67 -23.25
C ASP A 974 19.21 8.95 -22.70
N HIS A 975 19.79 9.72 -23.60
CA HIS A 975 20.49 10.97 -23.30
C HIS A 975 20.57 11.77 -24.61
N ASP A 976 19.88 12.91 -24.70
CA ASP A 976 19.55 13.55 -25.99
C ASP A 976 20.77 13.88 -26.89
N ASN A 977 21.93 14.13 -26.29
CA ASN A 977 23.17 14.44 -27.01
C ASN A 977 24.15 13.25 -27.14
N LYS A 978 23.77 12.02 -26.78
CA LYS A 978 24.66 10.84 -26.75
C LYS A 978 24.01 9.58 -27.35
N GLY A 979 24.08 9.46 -28.68
CA GLY A 979 23.80 8.21 -29.39
C GLY A 979 22.32 7.86 -29.53
N THR A 980 22.04 6.56 -29.68
CA THR A 980 20.68 6.01 -29.85
C THR A 980 20.13 5.47 -28.53
N PRO A 981 18.82 5.60 -28.24
CA PRO A 981 18.23 5.07 -27.02
C PRO A 981 18.45 3.57 -26.87
N LYS A 982 18.86 3.16 -25.68
CA LYS A 982 19.02 1.75 -25.28
C LYS A 982 18.06 1.42 -24.13
N PHE A 983 17.99 0.14 -23.78
CA PHE A 983 17.19 -0.33 -22.65
C PHE A 983 18.06 -1.19 -21.74
N PHE A 984 17.72 -1.20 -20.46
CA PHE A 984 18.19 -2.17 -19.47
C PHE A 984 16.99 -2.90 -18.88
N SER A 985 17.11 -4.18 -18.61
CA SER A 985 16.03 -5.00 -18.07
C SER A 985 16.58 -6.04 -17.09
N THR A 986 15.86 -6.30 -16.00
CA THR A 986 16.29 -7.23 -14.93
C THR A 986 15.06 -7.86 -14.28
N VAL A 987 15.21 -9.07 -13.75
CA VAL A 987 14.12 -9.84 -13.10
C VAL A 987 14.57 -10.31 -11.73
N SER A 988 13.63 -10.36 -10.79
CA SER A 988 13.83 -10.90 -9.44
C SER A 988 12.68 -11.85 -9.08
N GLN A 989 12.99 -12.89 -8.30
CA GLN A 989 12.00 -13.84 -7.80
C GLN A 989 11.62 -13.46 -6.37
N HIS A 990 10.33 -13.56 -6.05
CA HIS A 990 9.70 -13.23 -4.79
C HIS A 990 8.89 -14.43 -4.30
N THR A 991 8.73 -14.61 -2.99
CA THR A 991 7.69 -15.50 -2.47
C THR A 991 6.34 -14.79 -2.39
N HIS A 992 5.25 -15.53 -2.31
CA HIS A 992 3.90 -14.97 -2.29
C HIS A 992 3.66 -14.12 -1.04
N GLY A 993 3.27 -12.86 -1.23
CA GLY A 993 3.25 -11.83 -0.17
C GLY A 993 4.50 -10.95 -0.12
N GLU A 994 5.63 -11.33 -0.74
CA GLU A 994 6.80 -10.46 -0.96
C GLU A 994 6.73 -9.69 -2.29
N GLU A 995 5.51 -9.42 -2.78
CA GLU A 995 5.22 -8.65 -4.01
C GLU A 995 5.61 -7.16 -3.91
N ILE A 996 6.15 -6.76 -2.76
CA ILE A 996 6.62 -5.42 -2.42
C ILE A 996 8.13 -5.52 -2.15
N SER A 997 8.93 -4.80 -2.94
CA SER A 997 10.19 -5.35 -3.43
C SER A 997 11.45 -4.81 -2.73
N ASN A 998 12.03 -5.61 -1.82
CA ASN A 998 13.40 -5.43 -1.32
C ASN A 998 14.46 -5.40 -2.44
N TYR A 999 14.14 -5.96 -3.60
CA TYR A 999 15.02 -5.98 -4.79
C TYR A 999 14.87 -4.73 -5.67
N LEU A 1000 13.88 -3.86 -5.44
CA LEU A 1000 13.64 -2.67 -6.29
C LEU A 1000 14.78 -1.64 -6.23
N PRO A 1001 15.35 -1.31 -5.04
CA PRO A 1001 16.54 -0.47 -4.97
C PRO A 1001 17.73 -1.14 -5.65
N ILE A 1002 17.93 -2.45 -5.44
CA ILE A 1002 19.04 -3.23 -6.02
C ILE A 1002 18.99 -3.23 -7.56
N ASN A 1003 17.82 -3.48 -8.14
CA ASN A 1003 17.61 -3.41 -9.58
C ASN A 1003 17.80 -2.00 -10.13
N THR A 1004 17.41 -0.96 -9.37
CA THR A 1004 17.68 0.44 -9.71
C THR A 1004 19.19 0.74 -9.69
N VAL A 1005 19.97 0.19 -8.75
CA VAL A 1005 21.45 0.29 -8.75
C VAL A 1005 22.04 -0.33 -10.02
N LYS A 1006 21.54 -1.49 -10.47
CA LYS A 1006 22.00 -2.08 -11.74
C LYS A 1006 21.78 -1.13 -12.93
N ALA A 1007 20.57 -0.57 -13.05
CA ALA A 1007 20.23 0.35 -14.14
C ALA A 1007 21.12 1.61 -14.15
N LEU A 1008 21.38 2.20 -12.97
CA LEU A 1008 22.28 3.35 -12.81
C LEU A 1008 23.73 3.02 -13.21
N ASN A 1009 24.22 1.83 -12.83
CA ASN A 1009 25.54 1.38 -13.23
C ASN A 1009 25.66 1.18 -14.74
N GLU A 1010 24.63 0.66 -15.41
CA GLU A 1010 24.63 0.55 -16.87
C GLU A 1010 24.46 1.90 -17.58
N TYR A 1011 23.67 2.84 -17.02
CA TYR A 1011 23.60 4.23 -17.51
C TYR A 1011 24.97 4.91 -17.43
N ARG A 1012 25.67 4.78 -16.28
CA ARG A 1012 27.01 5.34 -16.07
C ARG A 1012 28.08 4.70 -16.96
N LYS A 1013 28.01 3.40 -17.23
CA LYS A 1013 28.90 2.71 -18.19
C LYS A 1013 28.68 3.16 -19.63
N GLU A 1014 27.45 3.49 -20.01
CA GLU A 1014 27.09 3.89 -21.37
C GLU A 1014 27.40 5.37 -21.64
N PHE A 1015 27.14 6.27 -20.69
CA PHE A 1015 27.24 7.71 -20.89
C PHE A 1015 28.35 8.43 -20.12
N GLY A 1016 29.06 7.72 -19.22
CA GLY A 1016 30.10 8.26 -18.34
C GLY A 1016 29.58 8.99 -17.08
N GLU A 1017 28.34 9.46 -17.10
CA GLU A 1017 27.67 10.20 -16.02
C GLU A 1017 26.43 9.44 -15.50
N LEU A 1018 25.95 9.80 -14.31
CA LEU A 1018 24.67 9.32 -13.79
C LEU A 1018 23.50 10.16 -14.35
N PRO A 1019 22.27 9.60 -14.47
CA PRO A 1019 21.14 10.36 -15.00
C PRO A 1019 20.75 11.51 -14.07
N LYS A 1020 20.39 12.66 -14.65
CA LYS A 1020 20.04 13.89 -13.94
C LYS A 1020 18.60 13.88 -13.44
N ARG A 1021 17.74 13.10 -14.09
CA ARG A 1021 16.33 12.90 -13.74
C ARG A 1021 16.00 11.42 -13.82
N ILE A 1022 15.23 10.93 -12.85
CA ILE A 1022 14.68 9.58 -12.85
C ILE A 1022 13.17 9.68 -12.78
N ILE A 1023 12.49 9.07 -13.75
CA ILE A 1023 11.04 8.89 -13.72
C ILE A 1023 10.77 7.41 -13.46
N PHE A 1024 10.03 7.09 -12.41
CA PHE A 1024 9.71 5.70 -12.04
C PHE A 1024 8.20 5.48 -12.17
N TYR A 1025 7.79 4.45 -12.92
CA TYR A 1025 6.40 3.99 -13.02
C TYR A 1025 6.25 2.63 -12.33
N ARG A 1026 5.31 2.53 -11.38
CA ARG A 1026 5.02 1.31 -10.63
C ARG A 1026 3.62 0.80 -10.96
N ASP A 1027 3.53 -0.27 -11.73
CA ASP A 1027 2.28 -0.92 -12.11
C ASP A 1027 1.80 -1.90 -11.01
N GLY A 1028 0.54 -2.34 -11.10
CA GLY A 1028 -0.02 -3.41 -10.27
C GLY A 1028 -0.32 -3.06 -8.81
N VAL A 1029 -0.56 -1.78 -8.48
CA VAL A 1029 -0.78 -1.29 -7.11
C VAL A 1029 -2.27 -1.08 -6.79
N GLY A 1030 -2.76 -1.65 -5.69
CA GLY A 1030 -4.07 -1.29 -5.14
C GLY A 1030 -4.01 -0.08 -4.21
N GLU A 1031 -5.08 0.72 -4.17
CA GLU A 1031 -5.20 1.95 -3.37
C GLU A 1031 -4.80 1.74 -1.90
N GLY A 1032 -5.30 0.67 -1.26
CA GLY A 1032 -4.96 0.31 0.12
C GLY A 1032 -3.51 -0.17 0.36
N GLN A 1033 -2.63 -0.14 -0.65
CA GLN A 1033 -1.20 -0.44 -0.55
C GLN A 1033 -0.32 0.81 -0.73
N LEU A 1034 -0.90 1.96 -1.15
CA LEU A 1034 -0.16 3.17 -1.53
C LEU A 1034 0.76 3.69 -0.41
N HIS A 1035 0.24 3.82 0.81
CA HIS A 1035 1.03 4.26 1.97
C HIS A 1035 2.21 3.31 2.24
N TYR A 1036 2.01 2.00 2.12
CA TYR A 1036 3.07 1.01 2.33
C TYR A 1036 4.15 1.10 1.25
N ILE A 1037 3.78 1.30 -0.02
CA ILE A 1037 4.75 1.46 -1.13
C ILE A 1037 5.53 2.77 -1.00
N TYR A 1038 4.90 3.87 -0.55
CA TYR A 1038 5.63 5.09 -0.21
C TYR A 1038 6.64 4.87 0.94
N GLU A 1039 6.20 4.23 2.04
CA GLU A 1039 7.04 3.96 3.20
C GLU A 1039 8.19 2.97 2.92
N HIS A 1040 7.99 1.97 2.06
CA HIS A 1040 8.95 0.86 1.87
C HIS A 1040 9.65 0.84 0.51
N GLU A 1041 8.98 1.07 -0.62
CA GLU A 1041 9.64 1.07 -1.95
C GLU A 1041 10.28 2.43 -2.26
N VAL A 1042 9.52 3.53 -2.13
CA VAL A 1042 9.98 4.87 -2.54
C VAL A 1042 11.16 5.36 -1.68
N LYS A 1043 11.06 5.26 -0.35
CA LYS A 1043 12.17 5.65 0.56
C LYS A 1043 13.44 4.84 0.28
N SER A 1044 13.34 3.51 0.25
CA SER A 1044 14.48 2.64 -0.01
C SER A 1044 15.17 2.91 -1.36
N ILE A 1045 14.43 3.34 -2.38
CA ILE A 1045 15.02 3.85 -3.64
C ILE A 1045 15.75 5.18 -3.38
N VAL A 1046 15.07 6.19 -2.81
CA VAL A 1046 15.64 7.52 -2.54
C VAL A 1046 16.93 7.43 -1.72
N ASP A 1047 16.95 6.64 -0.65
CA ASP A 1047 18.11 6.51 0.21
C ASP A 1047 19.27 5.77 -0.48
N LYS A 1048 18.98 4.82 -1.37
CA LYS A 1048 20.01 4.18 -2.21
C LYS A 1048 20.53 5.11 -3.32
N LEU A 1049 19.68 5.95 -3.91
CA LEU A 1049 20.10 7.01 -4.84
C LEU A 1049 21.05 8.00 -4.14
N ASN A 1050 20.67 8.48 -2.96
CA ASN A 1050 21.46 9.42 -2.15
C ASN A 1050 22.86 8.86 -1.82
N GLN A 1051 22.98 7.56 -1.54
CA GLN A 1051 24.29 6.89 -1.37
C GLN A 1051 25.11 6.88 -2.67
N ILE A 1052 24.49 6.50 -3.80
CA ILE A 1052 25.18 6.33 -5.08
C ILE A 1052 25.71 7.65 -5.63
N TYR A 1053 24.90 8.71 -5.63
CA TYR A 1053 25.30 9.99 -6.24
C TYR A 1053 26.39 10.69 -5.42
N LYS A 1054 26.34 10.59 -4.09
CA LYS A 1054 27.44 11.01 -3.22
C LYS A 1054 28.72 10.22 -3.46
N SER A 1055 28.64 8.90 -3.64
CA SER A 1055 29.81 8.08 -4.01
C SER A 1055 30.38 8.39 -5.41
N ALA A 1056 29.65 9.15 -6.23
CA ALA A 1056 30.09 9.66 -7.52
C ALA A 1056 30.56 11.13 -7.48
N GLY A 1057 30.63 11.76 -6.30
CA GLY A 1057 31.04 13.16 -6.13
C GLY A 1057 29.94 14.18 -6.50
N ILE A 1058 28.68 13.78 -6.52
CA ILE A 1058 27.53 14.64 -6.84
C ILE A 1058 26.79 14.98 -5.54
N ASP A 1059 27.00 16.19 -5.03
CA ASP A 1059 26.33 16.71 -3.81
C ASP A 1059 24.88 17.20 -4.05
N GLN A 1060 24.43 17.26 -5.31
CA GLN A 1060 23.06 17.64 -5.66
C GLN A 1060 22.10 16.45 -5.50
N ASP A 1061 21.01 16.64 -4.74
CA ASP A 1061 19.93 15.65 -4.62
C ASP A 1061 19.30 15.34 -6.00
N VAL A 1062 19.07 14.05 -6.28
CA VAL A 1062 18.52 13.57 -7.56
C VAL A 1062 17.05 13.95 -7.70
N LEU A 1063 16.64 14.44 -8.87
CA LEU A 1063 15.24 14.63 -9.20
C LEU A 1063 14.60 13.27 -9.57
N LEU A 1064 14.02 12.61 -8.57
CA LEU A 1064 13.17 11.42 -8.72
C LEU A 1064 11.69 11.85 -8.73
N THR A 1065 11.00 11.57 -9.83
CA THR A 1065 9.54 11.64 -9.92
C THR A 1065 8.99 10.21 -9.90
N PHE A 1066 8.15 9.89 -8.91
CA PHE A 1066 7.57 8.54 -8.78
C PHE A 1066 6.08 8.60 -9.11
N PHE A 1067 5.70 8.00 -10.24
CA PHE A 1067 4.32 7.92 -10.72
C PHE A 1067 3.73 6.53 -10.46
N ILE A 1068 2.47 6.53 -10.04
CA ILE A 1068 1.58 5.35 -10.14
C ILE A 1068 0.73 5.43 -11.42
N MET A 1069 0.73 6.56 -12.14
CA MET A 1069 -0.17 6.86 -13.26
C MET A 1069 0.53 7.36 -14.55
N LEU A 1070 -0.28 7.65 -15.57
CA LEU A 1070 0.09 7.76 -16.97
C LEU A 1070 0.99 8.97 -17.34
N SER A 1071 1.86 8.79 -18.34
CA SER A 1071 2.40 9.90 -19.16
C SER A 1071 2.19 9.63 -20.64
N TYR A 1072 1.54 10.57 -21.33
CA TYR A 1072 1.09 10.44 -22.72
C TYR A 1072 2.25 10.17 -23.69
N LYS A 1073 3.35 10.94 -23.60
CA LYS A 1073 4.56 10.73 -24.43
C LYS A 1073 5.14 9.32 -24.28
N GLN A 1074 5.17 8.79 -23.05
CA GLN A 1074 5.69 7.44 -22.78
C GLN A 1074 4.79 6.32 -23.33
N CYS A 1075 3.49 6.57 -23.51
CA CYS A 1075 2.55 5.61 -24.11
C CYS A 1075 2.75 5.41 -25.62
N HIS A 1076 3.57 6.24 -26.26
CA HIS A 1076 3.92 6.14 -27.68
C HIS A 1076 5.17 5.29 -27.96
N LEU A 1077 5.90 4.79 -26.94
CA LEU A 1077 7.25 4.21 -27.11
C LEU A 1077 7.31 2.66 -27.00
N TYR A 1078 6.17 1.97 -27.10
CA TYR A 1078 6.11 0.50 -27.00
C TYR A 1078 6.21 -0.17 -28.37
N TYR A 1079 7.41 -0.61 -28.75
CA TYR A 1079 7.76 -0.98 -30.12
C TYR A 1079 7.09 -2.23 -30.71
N ASN A 1080 6.33 -3.00 -29.90
CA ASN A 1080 5.48 -4.09 -30.40
C ASN A 1080 4.12 -3.58 -30.94
N TRP A 1081 3.82 -2.29 -30.77
CA TRP A 1081 2.59 -1.64 -31.24
C TRP A 1081 2.89 -0.25 -31.82
N SER A 1082 2.69 -0.07 -33.12
CA SER A 1082 2.90 1.18 -33.87
C SER A 1082 1.75 2.18 -33.68
N GLY A 1083 1.37 2.40 -32.42
CA GLY A 1083 0.33 3.30 -31.96
C GLY A 1083 0.43 3.53 -30.44
N THR A 1084 -0.52 4.25 -29.84
CA THR A 1084 -0.54 4.44 -28.39
C THR A 1084 -0.92 3.18 -27.59
N THR A 1085 -0.41 3.07 -26.37
CA THR A 1085 -0.72 2.00 -25.40
C THR A 1085 -1.43 2.54 -24.16
N ARG A 1086 -2.16 1.67 -23.44
CA ARG A 1086 -2.92 2.02 -22.22
C ARG A 1086 -2.03 2.46 -21.05
N VAL A 1087 -0.75 2.08 -21.04
CA VAL A 1087 0.22 2.36 -19.98
C VAL A 1087 1.56 2.83 -20.60
N PRO A 1088 2.43 3.53 -19.86
CA PRO A 1088 3.78 3.87 -20.31
C PRO A 1088 4.53 2.66 -20.87
N ALA A 1089 5.31 2.86 -21.93
CA ALA A 1089 6.00 1.76 -22.62
C ALA A 1089 6.87 0.92 -21.70
N VAL A 1090 7.54 1.53 -20.71
CA VAL A 1090 8.35 0.81 -19.71
C VAL A 1090 7.54 -0.13 -18.81
N CYS A 1091 6.30 0.24 -18.43
CA CYS A 1091 5.38 -0.69 -17.75
C CYS A 1091 4.99 -1.82 -18.68
N GLN A 1092 4.67 -1.51 -19.93
CA GLN A 1092 4.27 -2.52 -20.90
C GLN A 1092 5.41 -3.50 -21.21
N TYR A 1093 6.67 -3.04 -21.23
CA TYR A 1093 7.88 -3.86 -21.34
C TYR A 1093 8.11 -4.71 -20.08
N ALA A 1094 8.05 -4.10 -18.89
CA ALA A 1094 8.17 -4.81 -17.62
C ALA A 1094 7.14 -5.94 -17.53
N HIS A 1095 5.88 -5.66 -17.88
CA HIS A 1095 4.81 -6.65 -17.94
C HIS A 1095 5.05 -7.77 -18.96
N LYS A 1096 5.61 -7.47 -20.13
CA LYS A 1096 5.97 -8.52 -21.10
C LYS A 1096 7.09 -9.42 -20.59
N LEU A 1097 8.04 -8.87 -19.84
CA LEU A 1097 9.14 -9.62 -19.23
C LEU A 1097 8.67 -10.45 -18.01
N SER A 1098 7.89 -9.87 -17.09
CA SER A 1098 7.31 -10.57 -15.92
C SER A 1098 6.46 -11.75 -16.39
N PHE A 1099 5.57 -11.54 -17.37
CA PHE A 1099 4.72 -12.55 -17.97
C PHE A 1099 5.52 -13.64 -18.70
N LEU A 1100 6.54 -13.28 -19.49
CA LEU A 1100 7.38 -14.28 -20.16
C LEU A 1100 8.07 -15.21 -19.15
N VAL A 1101 8.57 -14.65 -18.05
CA VAL A 1101 9.22 -15.44 -17.00
C VAL A 1101 8.20 -16.32 -16.29
N ALA A 1102 7.15 -15.73 -15.72
CA ALA A 1102 6.18 -16.42 -14.86
C ALA A 1102 5.30 -17.46 -15.57
N GLN A 1103 5.07 -17.30 -16.88
CA GLN A 1103 4.21 -18.21 -17.65
C GLN A 1103 4.99 -19.29 -18.43
N PHE A 1104 6.28 -19.07 -18.74
CA PHE A 1104 7.04 -19.97 -19.62
C PHE A 1104 8.46 -20.32 -19.13
N LEU A 1105 9.24 -19.39 -18.57
CA LEU A 1105 10.61 -19.70 -18.14
C LEU A 1105 10.67 -20.34 -16.75
N HIS A 1106 9.88 -19.81 -15.80
CA HIS A 1106 9.82 -20.17 -14.38
C HIS A 1106 11.16 -20.00 -13.62
N GLN A 1107 12.09 -19.26 -14.22
CA GLN A 1107 13.42 -18.94 -13.70
C GLN A 1107 13.94 -17.69 -14.44
N ALA A 1108 14.86 -16.94 -13.84
CA ALA A 1108 15.39 -15.71 -14.43
C ALA A 1108 16.10 -15.96 -15.79
N PRO A 1109 16.00 -15.02 -16.75
CA PRO A 1109 16.73 -15.08 -18.02
C PRO A 1109 18.23 -14.76 -17.83
N SER A 1110 19.05 -15.12 -18.82
CA SER A 1110 20.50 -14.86 -18.80
C SER A 1110 20.82 -13.36 -18.82
N ASN A 1111 21.72 -12.91 -17.93
CA ASN A 1111 22.09 -11.49 -17.80
C ASN A 1111 22.70 -10.88 -19.10
N LEU A 1112 23.22 -11.71 -20.00
CA LEU A 1112 23.71 -11.27 -21.32
C LEU A 1112 22.59 -10.73 -22.24
N LEU A 1113 21.32 -10.90 -21.86
CA LEU A 1113 20.15 -10.37 -22.55
C LEU A 1113 19.62 -9.06 -21.93
N GLU A 1114 20.13 -8.58 -20.79
CA GLU A 1114 19.59 -7.42 -20.05
C GLU A 1114 19.46 -6.16 -20.93
N LYS A 1115 20.35 -5.98 -21.92
CA LYS A 1115 20.39 -4.81 -22.83
C LYS A 1115 19.55 -4.95 -24.12
N LYS A 1116 18.67 -5.95 -24.24
CA LYS A 1116 17.87 -6.22 -25.44
C LYS A 1116 16.39 -6.38 -25.11
N LEU A 1117 15.50 -6.00 -26.03
CA LEU A 1117 14.06 -6.27 -25.92
C LEU A 1117 13.73 -7.70 -26.39
N PHE A 1118 14.48 -8.70 -25.89
CA PHE A 1118 14.42 -10.11 -26.30
C PHE A 1118 13.07 -10.80 -25.96
N PHE A 1119 12.35 -10.21 -24.99
CA PHE A 1119 11.10 -10.71 -24.40
C PHE A 1119 9.84 -10.30 -25.17
N LEU A 1120 9.97 -9.52 -26.25
CA LEU A 1120 8.86 -9.12 -27.13
C LEU A 1120 8.29 -10.28 -27.96
#